data_AF-A0A7Z6RCS3-F1
#
_entry.id   AF-A0A7Z6RCS3-F1
#
_cell.length_a   1.000
_cell.length_b   1.000
_cell.length_c   1.000
_cell.angle_alpha   90.00
_cell.angle_beta   90.00
_cell.angle_gamma   90.00
#
_symmetry.space_group_name_H-M   'P 1'
#
loop_
_entity.id
_entity.type
_entity.pdbx_description
1 polymer ?
#
loop_
_entity_poly.entity_id
_entity_poly.type
_entity_poly.pdbx_seq_one_letter_code
_entity_poly.pdbx_strand_id
1 'polypeptide(L)'
;MAVKGVKDVMNKAKVVTAAATVVASFGVVTQVHADDTDLATVSNNTEVAQNQATENVTKSDVDVAKANLDTANQAVSNQEQVVSDATQSADKAQTAYDKAQQETSEAQKLVDQATPENIATAQNDVTEAEKEVAQAQGAEKVAEDVVNKAQEAVSNQSSVVSQAQQSVNDSQAAVDAAQKDVNDKQAILDGTGQAEIIANRDKAQNDVNSAQEQVKQSQSDLTKAQEADANRQEAIDNAQKTVDEANQTVTSTKSDLDAKTATVTQTQAIEDAAQSAVDAAQKDVNDKQAILDGTGQKAILDEADAAKVDKANKETALTDAQKGLKEAQEADANRQIAIDNAKTAVDTANQNVTSTKSDLDAKTVTAQQTEQALKDAEAAYKTAENDYKAINKITLTQAYVEALKKYNDYSLSSEERQQVLKTLVEESEALAKLNSYKSNPNDDNSTKYQINDLPEDVIKELSQFAADLVNQIRKAFGTPQVSVTSSSVKFADLVTDGYVSDGWNVTKAINEGQVGHDAKAVNNAARYFGLPTSPSDDEATGGQYYEDWASSAVYDCITFATLKQRVYEAVTDFMFNADEWRHARDIVGGGDVNSHVYFAIDFSKPSSENGAFAGVHFISVAEDQLVTKNNNFDTIAIANPKSAENVTATYNAAKDSYNQATVANTAAQSAKPTAQAAYDNAISQLSSASSALTQVQSVAVQTPTAQANLTLAETALTKAQERLTKATQAVEDLNADIKAKQEALTSAKAVLETAQSTLAQAQSKKSTAQQAKATAQAAYDNAISQLSSASATLTQTQSVAIQTPTAKANLASAQSTLKQAQESLVKAQKAVDDLNADITVKQANLASAKQVLSTKQATLATKEANLTAEQARLVGLQNSLATAQDNVSSAQANVVATKANLDKAKHYLTSLQTAPQLLADAKKQEETARTHLLDALDTLETELLKLKDLQVKQAVAQAVYDTTSKAYQTILDAQEKQRLQDEYNAIVAQGKTPVPIVDKTGKILGYRVEDPQVEIQSSTSSSSVKAVEEVPAVKASVLPETGENSSILTILLGCLMTLWGLIEVRRNKAK
;
A
#
# COMPACT_ATOMS: atom_id res chain seq x y z
N MET A 1 30.16 -39.01 45.83
CA MET A 1 30.80 -40.03 46.69
C MET A 1 30.35 -39.80 48.12
N ALA A 2 29.32 -40.52 48.59
CA ALA A 2 28.75 -40.28 49.93
C ALA A 2 28.15 -41.56 50.53
N VAL A 3 28.97 -42.38 51.21
CA VAL A 3 28.51 -43.44 52.13
C VAL A 3 29.50 -43.57 53.28
N LYS A 4 29.34 -42.74 54.34
CA LYS A 4 29.90 -42.92 55.70
C LYS A 4 29.50 -41.71 56.58
N GLY A 5 28.28 -41.73 57.14
CA GLY A 5 27.76 -40.61 57.96
C GLY A 5 27.09 -40.98 59.28
N VAL A 6 26.56 -42.21 59.43
CA VAL A 6 25.63 -42.54 60.53
C VAL A 6 26.28 -43.31 61.69
N LYS A 7 27.62 -43.39 61.74
CA LYS A 7 28.36 -44.04 62.85
C LYS A 7 29.28 -43.11 63.67
N ASP A 8 29.36 -41.83 63.32
CA ASP A 8 30.38 -40.92 63.88
C ASP A 8 29.85 -39.98 64.99
N VAL A 9 28.53 -39.91 65.20
CA VAL A 9 27.90 -38.99 66.16
C VAL A 9 28.03 -39.47 67.61
N MET A 10 27.94 -40.78 67.88
CA MET A 10 28.09 -41.33 69.25
C MET A 10 29.54 -41.46 69.74
N ASN A 11 30.55 -41.20 68.88
CA ASN A 11 31.95 -41.52 69.19
C ASN A 11 32.85 -40.30 69.45
N LYS A 12 32.28 -39.08 69.44
CA LYS A 12 33.00 -37.81 69.65
C LYS A 12 32.82 -37.17 71.03
N ALA A 13 32.04 -37.79 71.93
CA ALA A 13 31.89 -37.36 73.32
C ALA A 13 33.06 -37.79 74.26
N LYS A 14 34.19 -38.25 73.70
CA LYS A 14 35.42 -38.58 74.45
C LYS A 14 36.63 -38.05 73.69
N VAL A 15 37.62 -37.56 74.43
CA VAL A 15 38.86 -36.90 73.97
C VAL A 15 38.72 -35.41 73.60
N VAL A 16 38.71 -34.55 74.64
CA VAL A 16 39.53 -33.32 74.65
C VAL A 16 40.15 -33.16 76.04
N THR A 17 41.46 -33.35 76.17
CA THR A 17 42.25 -32.95 77.35
C THR A 17 43.69 -32.67 76.90
N ALA A 18 44.19 -31.46 77.22
CA ALA A 18 45.51 -30.90 76.86
C ALA A 18 45.75 -30.67 75.34
N ALA A 19 46.45 -29.62 74.89
CA ALA A 19 47.21 -28.54 75.56
C ALA A 19 47.04 -27.20 74.77
N ALA A 20 46.88 -26.04 75.42
CA ALA A 20 47.91 -24.99 75.65
C ALA A 20 48.48 -24.33 74.35
N THR A 21 48.68 -23.00 74.22
CA THR A 21 48.87 -21.92 75.22
C THR A 21 48.68 -20.51 74.61
N VAL A 22 48.55 -19.47 75.47
CA VAL A 22 48.64 -18.00 75.24
C VAL A 22 47.31 -17.27 74.90
N VAL A 23 46.98 -16.03 75.36
CA VAL A 23 47.07 -15.35 76.69
C VAL A 23 46.36 -13.97 76.65
N ALA A 24 45.97 -13.41 77.82
CA ALA A 24 45.52 -12.03 78.10
C ALA A 24 44.09 -11.60 77.63
N SER A 25 43.31 -10.81 78.40
CA SER A 25 43.40 -10.33 79.80
C SER A 25 42.07 -9.70 80.30
N PHE A 26 41.90 -9.58 81.64
CA PHE A 26 40.77 -8.98 82.40
C PHE A 26 39.43 -9.76 82.39
N GLY A 27 38.67 -9.91 83.49
CA GLY A 27 38.96 -9.66 84.92
C GLY A 27 37.71 -9.63 85.84
N VAL A 28 37.82 -10.22 87.05
CA VAL A 28 36.95 -10.09 88.26
C VAL A 28 35.63 -10.91 88.29
N VAL A 29 35.55 -12.03 89.04
CA VAL A 29 35.03 -12.27 90.45
C VAL A 29 33.56 -11.79 90.66
N THR A 30 32.58 -12.49 91.25
CA THR A 30 32.45 -13.68 92.15
C THR A 30 31.45 -14.74 91.55
N GLN A 31 30.95 -15.83 92.17
CA GLN A 31 31.03 -16.34 93.56
C GLN A 31 31.05 -17.89 93.68
N VAL A 32 30.03 -18.51 94.31
CA VAL A 32 29.95 -19.89 94.84
C VAL A 32 28.47 -20.30 94.98
N HIS A 33 28.12 -21.56 94.64
CA HIS A 33 27.21 -22.53 95.30
C HIS A 33 26.95 -23.65 94.26
N ALA A 34 27.33 -24.92 94.41
CA ALA A 34 27.56 -25.78 95.58
C ALA A 34 26.28 -26.12 96.36
N ASP A 35 25.54 -27.08 95.82
CA ASP A 35 24.77 -28.09 96.56
C ASP A 35 24.98 -29.46 95.88
N ASP A 36 25.82 -30.29 96.50
CA ASP A 36 26.01 -31.70 96.13
C ASP A 36 24.88 -32.51 96.80
N THR A 37 24.13 -33.30 96.02
CA THR A 37 23.26 -34.36 96.57
C THR A 37 23.49 -35.70 95.88
N ASP A 38 24.50 -36.38 96.39
CA ASP A 38 24.37 -37.76 96.88
C ASP A 38 23.91 -38.83 95.86
N LEU A 39 24.77 -39.13 94.88
CA LEU A 39 24.77 -40.43 94.18
C LEU A 39 25.36 -41.54 95.08
N ALA A 40 24.76 -41.71 96.26
CA ALA A 40 25.05 -42.81 97.16
C ALA A 40 24.27 -44.07 96.76
N THR A 41 24.86 -45.23 97.09
CA THR A 41 24.25 -46.56 97.00
C THR A 41 23.91 -47.08 95.59
N VAL A 42 24.93 -47.65 94.96
CA VAL A 42 24.76 -48.96 94.31
C VAL A 42 24.29 -49.94 95.40
N SER A 43 22.98 -50.11 95.53
CA SER A 43 22.42 -51.18 96.34
C SER A 43 22.45 -52.49 95.55
N ASN A 44 22.73 -53.60 96.23
CA ASN A 44 22.84 -54.91 95.62
C ASN A 44 21.48 -55.35 95.04
N ASN A 45 21.35 -55.43 93.71
CA ASN A 45 20.35 -56.31 93.09
C ASN A 45 20.83 -57.77 93.18
N THR A 46 20.83 -58.28 94.42
CA THR A 46 20.88 -59.71 94.72
C THR A 46 19.58 -60.09 95.40
N GLU A 47 18.51 -60.16 94.62
CA GLU A 47 17.33 -60.98 94.97
C GLU A 47 16.94 -61.84 93.77
N VAL A 48 17.88 -62.73 93.43
CA VAL A 48 17.49 -64.03 92.84
C VAL A 48 16.84 -64.85 93.95
N ALA A 49 15.69 -65.44 93.61
CA ALA A 49 14.94 -66.41 94.42
C ALA A 49 14.25 -65.91 95.70
N GLN A 50 12.97 -65.58 95.57
CA GLN A 50 11.94 -66.40 96.22
C GLN A 50 10.60 -66.37 95.46
N ASN A 51 10.34 -67.42 94.68
CA ASN A 51 9.04 -68.09 94.68
C ASN A 51 9.26 -69.56 94.28
N GLN A 52 9.66 -70.33 95.29
CA GLN A 52 9.38 -71.77 95.27
C GLN A 52 7.86 -71.95 95.27
N ALA A 53 7.35 -72.83 94.41
CA ALA A 53 6.03 -73.44 94.53
C ALA A 53 4.85 -72.52 94.93
N THR A 54 4.31 -71.78 93.95
CA THR A 54 2.89 -71.42 93.94
C THR A 54 2.27 -71.93 92.64
N GLU A 55 1.24 -72.78 92.77
CA GLU A 55 0.65 -73.54 91.65
C GLU A 55 -0.25 -72.70 90.71
N ASN A 56 -0.15 -71.36 90.75
CA ASN A 56 -1.13 -70.43 90.15
C ASN A 56 -0.50 -69.12 89.62
N VAL A 57 0.29 -69.16 88.53
CA VAL A 57 0.38 -68.00 87.62
C VAL A 57 -0.93 -67.94 86.83
N THR A 58 -1.56 -66.76 86.76
CA THR A 58 -2.87 -66.59 86.16
C THR A 58 -2.81 -65.79 84.86
N LYS A 59 -3.90 -65.83 84.09
CA LYS A 59 -4.08 -64.96 82.92
C LYS A 59 -3.96 -63.48 83.29
N SER A 60 -4.41 -63.09 84.48
CA SER A 60 -4.35 -61.69 84.95
C SER A 60 -2.93 -61.19 85.10
N ASP A 61 -1.98 -62.04 85.48
CA ASP A 61 -0.57 -61.66 85.67
C ASP A 61 0.11 -61.39 84.31
N VAL A 62 -0.23 -62.18 83.28
CA VAL A 62 0.20 -61.95 81.90
C VAL A 62 -0.41 -60.68 81.33
N ASP A 63 -1.70 -60.44 81.56
CA ASP A 63 -2.42 -59.26 81.08
C ASP A 63 -1.86 -57.97 81.74
N VAL A 64 -1.50 -58.00 83.03
CA VAL A 64 -0.79 -56.88 83.72
C VAL A 64 0.62 -56.67 83.19
N ALA A 65 1.40 -57.73 82.99
CA ALA A 65 2.74 -57.62 82.41
C ALA A 65 2.70 -57.06 80.97
N LYS A 66 1.68 -57.42 80.19
CA LYS A 66 1.44 -56.88 78.85
C LYS A 66 1.08 -55.39 78.89
N ALA A 67 0.20 -54.97 79.80
CA ALA A 67 -0.17 -53.56 79.96
C ALA A 67 1.04 -52.68 80.35
N ASN A 68 1.94 -53.19 81.20
CA ASN A 68 3.17 -52.50 81.57
C ASN A 68 4.15 -52.38 80.38
N LEU A 69 4.29 -53.44 79.58
CA LEU A 69 5.06 -53.42 78.34
C LEU A 69 4.47 -52.42 77.32
N ASP A 70 3.16 -52.40 77.13
CA ASP A 70 2.49 -51.47 76.21
C ASP A 70 2.66 -50.01 76.66
N THR A 71 2.58 -49.76 77.97
CA THR A 71 2.87 -48.44 78.55
C THR A 71 4.31 -48.01 78.30
N ALA A 72 5.28 -48.92 78.43
CA ALA A 72 6.68 -48.62 78.16
C ALA A 72 6.97 -48.42 76.66
N ASN A 73 6.33 -49.21 75.79
CA ASN A 73 6.38 -49.03 74.33
C ASN A 73 5.83 -47.67 73.90
N GLN A 74 4.68 -47.25 74.47
CA GLN A 74 4.08 -45.95 74.19
C GLN A 74 4.94 -44.79 74.72
N ALA A 75 5.56 -44.94 75.90
CA ALA A 75 6.49 -43.94 76.43
C ALA A 75 7.73 -43.77 75.53
N VAL A 76 8.31 -44.85 75.01
CA VAL A 76 9.41 -44.80 74.05
C VAL A 76 8.96 -44.13 72.75
N SER A 77 7.86 -44.57 72.14
CA SER A 77 7.37 -44.02 70.86
C SER A 77 7.04 -42.52 70.94
N ASN A 78 6.40 -42.07 72.03
CA ASN A 78 6.16 -40.65 72.28
C ASN A 78 7.47 -39.86 72.40
N GLN A 79 8.49 -40.44 73.03
CA GLN A 79 9.79 -39.81 73.21
C GLN A 79 10.64 -39.80 71.92
N GLU A 80 10.47 -40.78 71.04
CA GLU A 80 11.06 -40.80 69.69
C GLU A 80 10.52 -39.65 68.84
N GLN A 81 9.21 -39.33 68.94
CA GLN A 81 8.65 -38.14 68.29
C GLN A 81 9.26 -36.84 68.83
N VAL A 82 9.37 -36.69 70.16
CA VAL A 82 9.99 -35.50 70.78
C VAL A 82 11.45 -35.33 70.34
N VAL A 83 12.20 -36.42 70.20
CA VAL A 83 13.56 -36.40 69.64
C VAL A 83 13.57 -35.98 68.16
N SER A 84 12.59 -36.41 67.36
CA SER A 84 12.44 -35.98 65.97
C SER A 84 12.17 -34.47 65.86
N ASP A 85 11.27 -33.95 66.69
CA ASP A 85 10.92 -32.53 66.71
C ASP A 85 12.10 -31.66 67.18
N ALA A 86 12.86 -32.12 68.18
CA ALA A 86 14.11 -31.50 68.61
C ALA A 86 15.19 -31.53 67.51
N THR A 87 15.29 -32.63 66.75
CA THR A 87 16.23 -32.75 65.62
C THR A 87 15.90 -31.74 64.53
N GLN A 88 14.63 -31.67 64.09
CA GLN A 88 14.18 -30.68 63.11
C GLN A 88 14.39 -29.23 63.57
N SER A 89 14.30 -28.98 64.89
CA SER A 89 14.56 -27.66 65.48
C SER A 89 16.05 -27.30 65.40
N ALA A 90 16.95 -28.25 65.66
CA ALA A 90 18.39 -28.07 65.47
C ALA A 90 18.77 -27.86 64.00
N ASP A 91 18.20 -28.63 63.06
CA ASP A 91 18.47 -28.48 61.62
C ASP A 91 18.03 -27.11 61.06
N LYS A 92 16.87 -26.60 61.53
CA LYS A 92 16.40 -25.25 61.20
C LYS A 92 17.32 -24.17 61.75
N ALA A 93 17.78 -24.33 63.00
CA ALA A 93 18.73 -23.40 63.61
C ALA A 93 20.10 -23.42 62.91
N GLN A 94 20.56 -24.59 62.46
CA GLN A 94 21.80 -24.74 61.67
C GLN A 94 21.68 -24.01 60.34
N THR A 95 20.58 -24.20 59.61
CA THR A 95 20.32 -23.51 58.34
C THR A 95 20.28 -21.98 58.51
N ALA A 96 19.67 -21.49 59.59
CA ALA A 96 19.65 -20.07 59.90
C ALA A 96 21.04 -19.50 60.22
N TYR A 97 21.87 -20.28 60.93
CA TYR A 97 23.25 -19.91 61.24
C TYR A 97 24.16 -19.91 60.00
N ASP A 98 24.04 -20.91 59.12
CA ASP A 98 24.81 -20.98 57.87
C ASP A 98 24.48 -19.81 56.93
N LYS A 99 23.19 -19.43 56.84
CA LYS A 99 22.75 -18.23 56.11
C LYS A 99 23.34 -16.94 56.70
N ALA A 100 23.33 -16.81 58.03
CA ALA A 100 23.89 -15.63 58.70
C ALA A 100 25.42 -15.54 58.53
N GLN A 101 26.15 -16.67 58.53
CA GLN A 101 27.57 -16.69 58.17
C GLN A 101 27.83 -16.23 56.73
N GLN A 102 26.98 -16.63 55.78
CA GLN A 102 27.09 -16.17 54.40
C GLN A 102 26.88 -14.65 54.32
N GLU A 103 25.84 -14.12 54.96
CA GLU A 103 25.54 -12.68 55.02
C GLU A 103 26.69 -11.89 55.68
N THR A 104 27.28 -12.36 56.79
CA THR A 104 28.51 -11.79 57.36
C THR A 104 29.66 -11.80 56.37
N SER A 105 29.86 -12.92 55.65
CA SER A 105 30.95 -13.07 54.68
C SER A 105 30.80 -12.15 53.46
N GLU A 106 29.57 -11.88 53.03
CA GLU A 106 29.26 -10.94 51.95
C GLU A 106 29.41 -9.48 52.40
N ALA A 107 28.92 -9.14 53.60
CA ALA A 107 29.15 -7.82 54.20
C ALA A 107 30.64 -7.55 54.47
N GLN A 108 31.43 -8.57 54.84
CA GLN A 108 32.87 -8.45 55.04
C GLN A 108 33.59 -8.14 53.71
N LYS A 109 33.24 -8.84 52.62
CA LYS A 109 33.77 -8.52 51.27
C LYS A 109 33.44 -7.07 50.85
N LEU A 110 32.26 -6.57 51.19
CA LEU A 110 31.88 -5.18 50.90
C LEU A 110 32.69 -4.19 51.74
N VAL A 111 33.01 -4.51 53.00
CA VAL A 111 33.93 -3.71 53.84
C VAL A 111 35.36 -3.75 53.32
N ASP A 112 35.84 -4.91 52.85
CA ASP A 112 37.17 -5.05 52.24
C ASP A 112 37.26 -4.24 50.92
N GLN A 113 36.14 -4.05 50.22
CA GLN A 113 36.00 -3.16 49.07
C GLN A 113 35.83 -1.68 49.45
N ALA A 114 35.35 -1.35 50.65
CA ALA A 114 35.11 0.01 51.13
C ALA A 114 36.38 0.75 51.57
N THR A 115 37.47 0.62 50.79
CA THR A 115 38.71 1.37 51.02
C THR A 115 38.52 2.85 50.72
N PRO A 116 39.33 3.76 51.31
CA PRO A 116 39.27 5.19 50.99
C PRO A 116 39.45 5.48 49.50
N GLU A 117 40.26 4.68 48.80
CA GLU A 117 40.54 4.81 47.37
C GLU A 117 39.35 4.36 46.51
N ASN A 118 38.66 3.27 46.88
CA ASN A 118 37.46 2.81 46.18
C ASN A 118 36.26 3.72 46.44
N ILE A 119 36.11 4.26 47.65
CA ILE A 119 35.07 5.26 47.97
C ILE A 119 35.32 6.56 47.19
N ALA A 120 36.57 7.04 47.14
CA ALA A 120 36.94 8.20 46.33
C ALA A 120 36.73 7.95 44.82
N THR A 121 37.00 6.73 44.34
CA THR A 121 36.71 6.33 42.96
C THR A 121 35.21 6.35 42.68
N ALA A 122 34.38 5.73 43.53
CA ALA A 122 32.92 5.79 43.39
C ALA A 122 32.35 7.22 43.48
N GLN A 123 32.98 8.12 44.24
CA GLN A 123 32.66 9.56 44.25
C GLN A 123 33.03 10.27 42.95
N ASN A 124 34.16 9.92 42.34
CA ASN A 124 34.52 10.40 41.01
C ASN A 124 33.58 9.84 39.93
N ASP A 125 33.19 8.57 40.02
CA ASP A 125 32.24 7.93 39.09
C ASP A 125 30.86 8.61 39.15
N VAL A 126 30.37 8.94 40.36
CA VAL A 126 29.16 9.77 40.53
C VAL A 126 29.35 11.14 39.89
N THR A 127 30.49 11.81 40.11
CA THR A 127 30.76 13.15 39.57
C THR A 127 30.83 13.15 38.03
N GLU A 128 31.45 12.13 37.43
CA GLU A 128 31.52 12.00 35.98
C GLU A 128 30.15 11.61 35.40
N ALA A 129 29.37 10.74 36.06
CA ALA A 129 27.99 10.44 35.66
C ALA A 129 27.06 11.68 35.73
N GLU A 130 27.22 12.57 36.72
CA GLU A 130 26.50 13.86 36.75
C GLU A 130 26.88 14.77 35.56
N LYS A 131 28.16 14.73 35.16
CA LYS A 131 28.67 15.44 33.97
C LYS A 131 28.22 14.81 32.66
N GLU A 132 28.07 13.48 32.57
CA GLU A 132 27.44 12.80 31.43
C GLU A 132 25.96 13.17 31.30
N VAL A 133 25.19 13.18 32.39
CA VAL A 133 23.79 13.64 32.39
C VAL A 133 23.69 15.09 31.91
N ALA A 134 24.55 15.99 32.40
CA ALA A 134 24.56 17.39 31.96
C ALA A 134 24.90 17.54 30.47
N GLN A 135 25.82 16.71 29.94
CA GLN A 135 26.13 16.68 28.50
C GLN A 135 24.96 16.13 27.67
N ALA A 136 24.31 15.06 28.13
CA ALA A 136 23.15 14.48 27.45
C ALA A 136 21.98 15.47 27.38
N GLN A 137 21.70 16.20 28.46
CA GLN A 137 20.69 17.27 28.49
C GLN A 137 21.06 18.46 27.59
N GLY A 138 22.36 18.79 27.49
CA GLY A 138 22.86 19.77 26.53
C GLY A 138 22.61 19.33 25.07
N ALA A 139 22.84 18.05 24.77
CA ALA A 139 22.60 17.47 23.44
C ALA A 139 21.10 17.40 23.09
N GLU A 140 20.24 17.04 24.06
CA GLU A 140 18.78 17.10 23.94
C GLU A 140 18.32 18.51 23.53
N LYS A 141 18.73 19.53 24.28
CA LYS A 141 18.37 20.93 23.96
C LYS A 141 18.87 21.37 22.57
N VAL A 142 20.07 20.94 22.16
CA VAL A 142 20.59 21.23 20.82
C VAL A 142 19.75 20.56 19.73
N ALA A 143 19.29 19.33 19.95
CA ALA A 143 18.40 18.63 19.03
C ALA A 143 17.03 19.35 18.92
N GLU A 144 16.46 19.81 20.03
CA GLU A 144 15.23 20.62 20.05
C GLU A 144 15.40 21.95 19.28
N ASP A 145 16.51 22.67 19.51
CA ASP A 145 16.84 23.90 18.80
C ASP A 145 17.04 23.66 17.28
N VAL A 146 17.43 22.45 16.86
CA VAL A 146 17.51 22.03 15.44
C VAL A 146 16.13 21.72 14.87
N VAL A 147 15.24 21.01 15.61
CA VAL A 147 13.85 20.78 15.20
C VAL A 147 13.13 22.10 14.96
N ASN A 148 13.26 23.07 15.87
CA ASN A 148 12.63 24.38 15.72
C ASN A 148 13.06 25.11 14.43
N LYS A 149 14.36 25.07 14.09
CA LYS A 149 14.89 25.63 12.83
C LYS A 149 14.41 24.88 11.59
N ALA A 150 14.32 23.55 11.65
CA ALA A 150 13.77 22.74 10.57
C ALA A 150 12.28 23.02 10.35
N GLN A 151 11.53 23.23 11.42
CA GLN A 151 10.10 23.60 11.39
C GLN A 151 9.88 24.98 10.76
N GLU A 152 10.70 25.98 11.12
CA GLU A 152 10.70 27.29 10.45
C GLU A 152 11.06 27.17 8.97
N ALA A 153 12.07 26.36 8.61
CA ALA A 153 12.46 26.15 7.22
C ALA A 153 11.33 25.54 6.37
N VAL A 154 10.61 24.54 6.89
CA VAL A 154 9.43 23.95 6.24
C VAL A 154 8.29 24.97 6.11
N SER A 155 8.03 25.77 7.13
CA SER A 155 7.00 26.82 7.11
C SER A 155 7.31 27.91 6.06
N ASN A 156 8.55 28.42 6.05
CA ASN A 156 9.02 29.40 5.08
C ASN A 156 8.95 28.86 3.64
N GLN A 157 9.40 27.61 3.42
CA GLN A 157 9.34 26.97 2.11
C GLN A 157 7.89 26.72 1.63
N SER A 158 6.95 26.46 2.55
CA SER A 158 5.51 26.33 2.21
C SER A 158 4.93 27.65 1.70
N SER A 159 5.39 28.79 2.25
CA SER A 159 5.04 30.13 1.75
C SER A 159 5.63 30.38 0.35
N VAL A 160 6.89 29.97 0.10
CA VAL A 160 7.52 30.04 -1.23
C VAL A 160 6.75 29.20 -2.27
N VAL A 161 6.36 27.97 -1.94
CA VAL A 161 5.52 27.13 -2.81
C VAL A 161 4.18 27.81 -3.12
N SER A 162 3.55 28.45 -2.14
CA SER A 162 2.30 29.19 -2.33
C SER A 162 2.47 30.39 -3.27
N GLN A 163 3.59 31.12 -3.19
CA GLN A 163 3.91 32.23 -4.10
C GLN A 163 4.29 31.74 -5.50
N ALA A 164 4.94 30.59 -5.62
CA ALA A 164 5.20 29.95 -6.91
C ALA A 164 3.89 29.51 -7.59
N GLN A 165 2.94 28.95 -6.83
CA GLN A 165 1.61 28.60 -7.33
C GLN A 165 0.83 29.83 -7.80
N GLN A 166 0.86 30.93 -7.04
CA GLN A 166 0.26 32.19 -7.49
C GLN A 166 0.92 32.70 -8.80
N SER A 167 2.24 32.61 -8.91
CA SER A 167 2.97 32.99 -10.13
C SER A 167 2.59 32.15 -11.36
N VAL A 168 2.23 30.87 -11.18
CA VAL A 168 1.66 30.01 -12.22
C VAL A 168 0.26 30.50 -12.61
N ASN A 169 -0.62 30.73 -11.64
CA ASN A 169 -1.99 31.21 -11.86
C ASN A 169 -2.01 32.55 -12.63
N ASP A 170 -1.16 33.51 -12.22
CA ASP A 170 -1.01 34.81 -12.89
C ASP A 170 -0.48 34.66 -14.33
N SER A 171 0.41 33.69 -14.56
CA SER A 171 0.96 33.39 -15.89
C SER A 171 -0.08 32.72 -16.80
N GLN A 172 -0.92 31.84 -16.25
CA GLN A 172 -2.04 31.23 -16.99
C GLN A 172 -3.05 32.30 -17.42
N ALA A 173 -3.45 33.20 -16.51
CA ALA A 173 -4.34 34.32 -16.86
C ALA A 173 -3.74 35.22 -17.96
N ALA A 174 -2.41 35.39 -17.99
CA ALA A 174 -1.72 36.11 -19.06
C ALA A 174 -1.67 35.34 -20.40
N VAL A 175 -1.64 34.00 -20.38
CA VAL A 175 -1.82 33.17 -21.58
C VAL A 175 -3.25 33.29 -22.11
N ASP A 176 -4.25 33.20 -21.25
CA ASP A 176 -5.67 33.30 -21.62
C ASP A 176 -5.99 34.67 -22.24
N ALA A 177 -5.45 35.75 -21.68
CA ALA A 177 -5.57 37.10 -22.23
C ALA A 177 -4.89 37.23 -23.59
N ALA A 178 -3.70 36.63 -23.79
CA ALA A 178 -3.01 36.63 -25.08
C ALA A 178 -3.74 35.78 -26.13
N GLN A 179 -4.33 34.65 -25.73
CA GLN A 179 -5.15 33.81 -26.61
C GLN A 179 -6.43 34.55 -27.02
N LYS A 180 -7.05 35.31 -26.11
CA LYS A 180 -8.17 36.18 -26.45
C LYS A 180 -7.77 37.25 -27.47
N ASP A 181 -6.60 37.89 -27.31
CA ASP A 181 -6.13 38.88 -28.29
C ASP A 181 -5.91 38.26 -29.68
N VAL A 182 -5.33 37.06 -29.76
CA VAL A 182 -5.21 36.31 -31.03
C VAL A 182 -6.58 36.07 -31.67
N ASN A 183 -7.58 35.66 -30.89
CA ASN A 183 -8.94 35.42 -31.38
C ASN A 183 -9.62 36.72 -31.85
N ASP A 184 -9.48 37.81 -31.09
CA ASP A 184 -10.00 39.14 -31.44
C ASP A 184 -9.36 39.65 -32.75
N LYS A 185 -8.03 39.49 -32.93
CA LYS A 185 -7.32 39.88 -34.16
C LYS A 185 -7.69 39.00 -35.36
N GLN A 186 -7.95 37.71 -35.17
CA GLN A 186 -8.44 36.83 -36.23
C GLN A 186 -9.84 37.27 -36.70
N ALA A 187 -10.77 37.52 -35.78
CA ALA A 187 -12.12 37.98 -36.12
C ALA A 187 -12.12 39.32 -36.89
N ILE A 188 -11.20 40.24 -36.55
CA ILE A 188 -11.01 41.52 -37.26
C ILE A 188 -10.47 41.32 -38.69
N LEU A 189 -9.68 40.27 -38.94
CA LEU A 189 -9.18 39.91 -40.27
C LEU A 189 -10.26 39.23 -41.13
N ASP A 190 -11.06 38.34 -40.52
CA ASP A 190 -12.12 37.60 -41.20
C ASP A 190 -13.29 38.51 -41.63
N GLY A 191 -13.54 39.59 -40.87
CA GLY A 191 -14.59 40.58 -41.14
C GLY A 191 -14.27 41.66 -42.20
N THR A 192 -13.30 41.44 -43.09
CA THR A 192 -12.75 42.48 -44.00
C THR A 192 -13.61 42.86 -45.22
N GLY A 193 -14.75 42.18 -45.45
CA GLY A 193 -15.70 42.57 -46.53
C GLY A 193 -15.16 42.42 -47.97
N GLN A 194 -14.07 41.67 -48.15
CA GLN A 194 -13.28 41.62 -49.39
C GLN A 194 -14.11 41.29 -50.64
N ALA A 195 -15.06 40.37 -50.53
CA ALA A 195 -15.93 39.97 -51.65
C ALA A 195 -16.81 41.13 -52.18
N GLU A 196 -17.30 41.99 -51.29
CA GLU A 196 -18.24 43.07 -51.65
C GLU A 196 -17.51 44.25 -52.32
N ILE A 197 -16.29 44.57 -51.87
CA ILE A 197 -15.45 45.61 -52.48
C ILE A 197 -14.94 45.15 -53.87
N ILE A 198 -14.58 43.88 -54.01
CA ILE A 198 -14.22 43.26 -55.30
C ILE A 198 -15.41 43.29 -56.28
N ALA A 199 -16.60 42.89 -55.84
CA ALA A 199 -17.81 42.93 -56.67
C ALA A 199 -18.18 44.36 -57.13
N ASN A 200 -18.00 45.37 -56.27
CA ASN A 200 -18.24 46.77 -56.63
C ASN A 200 -17.26 47.31 -57.69
N ARG A 201 -15.98 46.91 -57.65
CA ARG A 201 -15.00 47.19 -58.72
C ARG A 201 -15.45 46.54 -60.04
N ASP A 202 -15.83 45.27 -60.01
CA ASP A 202 -16.20 44.54 -61.24
C ASP A 202 -17.49 45.09 -61.86
N LYS A 203 -18.43 45.54 -61.02
CA LYS A 203 -19.60 46.29 -61.49
C LYS A 203 -19.19 47.61 -62.14
N ALA A 204 -18.33 48.40 -61.51
CA ALA A 204 -17.86 49.67 -62.09
C ALA A 204 -17.11 49.48 -63.42
N GLN A 205 -16.36 48.39 -63.59
CA GLN A 205 -15.71 48.03 -64.85
C GLN A 205 -16.74 47.68 -65.95
N ASN A 206 -17.80 46.95 -65.60
CA ASN A 206 -18.90 46.65 -66.53
C ASN A 206 -19.71 47.90 -66.92
N ASP A 207 -19.90 48.83 -65.99
CA ASP A 207 -20.55 50.12 -66.26
C ASP A 207 -19.70 50.96 -67.25
N VAL A 208 -18.36 50.96 -67.13
CA VAL A 208 -17.44 51.59 -68.11
C VAL A 208 -17.55 50.95 -69.49
N ASN A 209 -17.51 49.62 -69.57
CA ASN A 209 -17.61 48.89 -70.85
C ASN A 209 -18.94 49.21 -71.56
N SER A 210 -20.04 49.28 -70.80
CA SER A 210 -21.38 49.61 -71.31
C SER A 210 -21.47 51.04 -71.83
N ALA A 211 -20.86 52.01 -71.12
CA ALA A 211 -20.85 53.41 -71.54
C ALA A 211 -19.97 53.64 -72.79
N GLN A 212 -18.88 52.87 -72.96
CA GLN A 212 -18.06 52.92 -74.19
C GLN A 212 -18.87 52.49 -75.42
N GLU A 213 -19.72 51.47 -75.30
CA GLU A 213 -20.55 51.01 -76.42
C GLU A 213 -21.64 52.02 -76.79
N GLN A 214 -22.25 52.69 -75.81
CA GLN A 214 -23.18 53.80 -76.07
C GLN A 214 -22.52 54.99 -76.80
N VAL A 215 -21.24 55.27 -76.54
CA VAL A 215 -20.48 56.29 -77.27
C VAL A 215 -20.27 55.87 -78.73
N LYS A 216 -19.88 54.61 -79.01
CA LYS A 216 -19.76 54.11 -80.39
C LYS A 216 -21.08 54.18 -81.15
N GLN A 217 -22.17 53.77 -80.52
CA GLN A 217 -23.50 53.83 -81.12
C GLN A 217 -23.90 55.27 -81.45
N SER A 218 -23.68 56.20 -80.51
CA SER A 218 -23.96 57.63 -80.72
C SER A 218 -23.07 58.27 -81.79
N GLN A 219 -21.84 57.77 -81.99
CA GLN A 219 -20.98 58.17 -83.11
C GLN A 219 -21.52 57.67 -84.45
N SER A 220 -21.97 56.41 -84.53
CA SER A 220 -22.60 55.84 -85.73
C SER A 220 -23.88 56.60 -86.11
N ASP A 221 -24.70 56.95 -85.12
CA ASP A 221 -25.96 57.66 -85.36
C ASP A 221 -25.73 59.14 -85.73
N LEU A 222 -24.63 59.75 -85.28
CA LEU A 222 -24.18 61.05 -85.79
C LEU A 222 -23.78 60.98 -87.27
N THR A 223 -23.03 59.97 -87.70
CA THR A 223 -22.68 59.79 -89.12
C THR A 223 -23.94 59.62 -89.99
N LYS A 224 -24.89 58.77 -89.58
CA LYS A 224 -26.18 58.60 -90.29
C LYS A 224 -26.99 59.90 -90.37
N ALA A 225 -26.99 60.71 -89.31
CA ALA A 225 -27.67 62.00 -89.30
C ALA A 225 -27.00 63.02 -90.25
N GLN A 226 -25.67 62.98 -90.37
CA GLN A 226 -24.91 63.79 -91.33
C GLN A 226 -25.19 63.37 -92.78
N GLU A 227 -25.23 62.06 -93.06
CA GLU A 227 -25.62 61.51 -94.37
C GLU A 227 -27.07 61.88 -94.73
N ALA A 228 -28.00 61.76 -93.78
CA ALA A 228 -29.40 62.15 -93.99
C ALA A 228 -29.56 63.65 -94.28
N ASP A 229 -28.83 64.52 -93.58
CA ASP A 229 -28.84 65.96 -93.83
C ASP A 229 -28.17 66.33 -95.17
N ALA A 230 -27.15 65.58 -95.61
CA ALA A 230 -26.53 65.73 -96.92
C ALA A 230 -27.47 65.31 -98.07
N ASN A 231 -28.09 64.14 -97.97
CA ASN A 231 -29.09 63.66 -98.94
C ASN A 231 -30.31 64.61 -99.02
N ARG A 232 -30.70 65.21 -97.88
CA ARG A 232 -31.72 66.27 -97.82
C ARG A 232 -31.30 67.52 -98.60
N GLN A 233 -30.04 67.94 -98.49
CA GLN A 233 -29.53 69.07 -99.28
C GLN A 233 -29.50 68.74 -100.78
N GLU A 234 -29.02 67.56 -101.16
CA GLU A 234 -29.02 67.10 -102.55
C GLU A 234 -30.46 67.01 -103.14
N ALA A 235 -31.45 66.61 -102.33
CA ALA A 235 -32.86 66.63 -102.73
C ALA A 235 -33.42 68.06 -102.90
N ILE A 236 -32.98 69.03 -102.07
CA ILE A 236 -33.33 70.44 -102.22
C ILE A 236 -32.69 71.02 -103.50
N ASP A 237 -31.41 70.74 -103.74
CA ASP A 237 -30.66 71.22 -104.91
C ASP A 237 -31.25 70.65 -106.21
N ASN A 238 -31.66 69.37 -106.21
CA ASN A 238 -32.37 68.76 -107.34
C ASN A 238 -33.78 69.37 -107.54
N ALA A 239 -34.55 69.60 -106.47
CA ALA A 239 -35.86 70.25 -106.58
C ALA A 239 -35.75 71.71 -107.06
N GLN A 240 -34.71 72.43 -106.63
CA GLN A 240 -34.39 73.77 -107.12
C GLN A 240 -34.00 73.73 -108.60
N LYS A 241 -33.17 72.77 -109.01
CA LYS A 241 -32.84 72.53 -110.43
C LYS A 241 -34.08 72.27 -111.27
N THR A 242 -35.05 71.48 -110.79
CA THR A 242 -36.32 71.27 -111.50
C THR A 242 -37.18 72.54 -111.59
N VAL A 243 -37.16 73.40 -110.57
CA VAL A 243 -37.79 74.74 -110.65
C VAL A 243 -37.06 75.64 -111.66
N ASP A 244 -35.74 75.58 -111.73
CA ASP A 244 -34.93 76.35 -112.68
C ASP A 244 -35.11 75.84 -114.12
N GLU A 245 -35.24 74.53 -114.32
CA GLU A 245 -35.61 73.88 -115.58
C GLU A 245 -37.04 74.22 -116.02
N ALA A 246 -37.99 74.29 -115.07
CA ALA A 246 -39.37 74.72 -115.36
C ALA A 246 -39.45 76.23 -115.68
N ASN A 247 -38.68 77.07 -114.98
CA ASN A 247 -38.51 78.49 -115.31
C ASN A 247 -37.84 78.67 -116.68
N GLN A 248 -36.82 77.87 -117.00
CA GLN A 248 -36.24 77.80 -118.34
C GLN A 248 -37.27 77.34 -119.36
N THR A 249 -38.20 76.44 -119.03
CA THR A 249 -39.25 75.97 -119.95
C THR A 249 -40.31 77.05 -120.23
N VAL A 250 -40.73 77.82 -119.22
CA VAL A 250 -41.57 79.01 -119.43
C VAL A 250 -40.84 80.07 -120.24
N THR A 251 -39.57 80.32 -119.93
CA THR A 251 -38.71 81.26 -120.67
C THR A 251 -38.49 80.79 -122.11
N SER A 252 -38.29 79.49 -122.32
CA SER A 252 -38.04 78.83 -123.62
C SER A 252 -39.27 78.83 -124.50
N THR A 253 -40.46 78.56 -123.96
CA THR A 253 -41.71 78.58 -124.74
C THR A 253 -42.20 80.01 -125.02
N LYS A 254 -41.98 80.96 -124.09
CA LYS A 254 -42.10 82.39 -124.39
C LYS A 254 -41.14 82.79 -125.51
N SER A 255 -39.90 82.35 -125.39
CA SER A 255 -38.84 82.58 -126.37
C SER A 255 -39.11 81.86 -127.68
N ASP A 256 -39.81 80.71 -127.75
CA ASP A 256 -40.15 80.05 -129.03
C ASP A 256 -41.30 80.76 -129.74
N LEU A 257 -42.29 81.29 -129.01
CA LEU A 257 -43.31 82.18 -129.57
C LEU A 257 -42.66 83.46 -130.16
N ASP A 258 -41.75 84.07 -129.41
CA ASP A 258 -41.01 85.25 -129.86
C ASP A 258 -39.99 84.90 -130.96
N ALA A 259 -39.37 83.71 -130.90
CA ALA A 259 -38.35 83.26 -131.83
C ALA A 259 -38.94 82.73 -133.13
N LYS A 260 -40.13 82.13 -133.18
CA LYS A 260 -40.82 81.89 -134.46
C LYS A 260 -41.36 83.18 -135.08
N THR A 261 -41.65 84.18 -134.24
CA THR A 261 -41.86 85.55 -134.72
C THR A 261 -40.56 86.16 -135.29
N ALA A 262 -39.40 85.78 -134.74
CA ALA A 262 -38.08 86.20 -135.20
C ALA A 262 -37.35 85.22 -136.17
N THR A 263 -37.84 84.03 -136.51
CA THR A 263 -37.07 83.07 -137.36
C THR A 263 -37.07 83.55 -138.82
N VAL A 264 -38.03 84.41 -139.19
CA VAL A 264 -37.98 85.21 -140.42
C VAL A 264 -36.73 86.11 -140.46
N THR A 265 -36.22 86.53 -139.30
CA THR A 265 -35.07 87.43 -139.12
C THR A 265 -33.77 86.70 -138.72
N GLN A 266 -33.85 85.59 -137.98
CA GLN A 266 -32.71 84.93 -137.34
C GLN A 266 -31.72 84.26 -138.31
N THR A 267 -32.13 84.05 -139.56
CA THR A 267 -31.36 83.33 -140.59
C THR A 267 -30.20 84.14 -141.18
N GLN A 268 -29.69 85.11 -140.42
CA GLN A 268 -28.55 85.98 -140.73
C GLN A 268 -27.52 86.06 -139.59
N ALA A 269 -27.87 85.65 -138.37
CA ALA A 269 -26.98 85.73 -137.18
C ALA A 269 -26.37 84.36 -136.78
N ILE A 270 -26.63 83.32 -137.56
CA ILE A 270 -26.17 81.94 -137.33
C ILE A 270 -24.72 81.72 -137.85
N GLU A 271 -24.16 82.71 -138.55
CA GLU A 271 -22.78 82.71 -139.05
C GLU A 271 -21.76 83.10 -137.95
N ASP A 272 -22.10 84.08 -137.10
CA ASP A 272 -21.12 84.76 -136.22
C ASP A 272 -20.79 84.01 -134.92
N ALA A 273 -21.64 83.07 -134.47
CA ALA A 273 -21.52 82.44 -133.15
C ALA A 273 -20.58 81.21 -133.09
N ALA A 274 -20.14 80.68 -134.24
CA ALA A 274 -19.33 79.46 -134.29
C ALA A 274 -17.87 79.64 -133.85
N GLN A 275 -17.43 80.88 -133.58
CA GLN A 275 -16.02 81.21 -133.33
C GLN A 275 -15.61 81.16 -131.83
N SER A 276 -16.55 81.22 -130.87
CA SER A 276 -16.24 81.31 -129.43
C SER A 276 -16.04 79.96 -128.71
N ALA A 277 -16.17 78.83 -129.40
CA ALA A 277 -16.09 77.50 -128.77
C ALA A 277 -14.66 76.93 -128.61
N VAL A 278 -13.65 77.58 -129.21
CA VAL A 278 -12.26 77.09 -129.21
C VAL A 278 -11.54 77.39 -127.89
N ASP A 279 -11.80 78.55 -127.28
CA ASP A 279 -10.94 79.09 -126.21
C ASP A 279 -11.13 78.40 -124.84
N ALA A 280 -12.26 77.72 -124.62
CA ALA A 280 -12.54 77.03 -123.35
C ALA A 280 -11.77 75.71 -123.18
N ALA A 281 -11.46 75.00 -124.29
CA ALA A 281 -10.82 73.68 -124.27
C ALA A 281 -9.35 73.71 -123.79
N GLN A 282 -8.71 74.89 -123.80
CA GLN A 282 -7.28 75.03 -123.49
C GLN A 282 -6.97 75.11 -121.98
N LYS A 283 -7.98 75.30 -121.12
CA LYS A 283 -7.78 75.45 -119.66
C LYS A 283 -7.62 74.12 -118.91
N ASP A 284 -8.32 73.06 -119.32
CA ASP A 284 -8.46 71.82 -118.54
C ASP A 284 -7.17 70.99 -118.41
N VAL A 285 -6.25 71.13 -119.37
CA VAL A 285 -4.96 70.39 -119.38
C VAL A 285 -4.05 70.77 -118.21
N ASN A 286 -4.13 72.00 -117.70
CA ASN A 286 -3.16 72.52 -116.74
C ASN A 286 -3.43 72.09 -115.29
N ASP A 287 -4.71 71.93 -114.91
CA ASP A 287 -5.10 71.65 -113.52
C ASP A 287 -4.84 70.17 -113.12
N LYS A 288 -4.64 69.26 -114.09
CA LYS A 288 -4.42 67.81 -113.87
C LYS A 288 -2.97 67.39 -113.62
N GLN A 289 -1.99 68.26 -113.89
CA GLN A 289 -0.55 67.93 -113.73
C GLN A 289 -0.06 68.09 -112.27
N ALA A 290 -0.77 68.85 -111.43
CA ALA A 290 -0.32 69.22 -110.09
C ALA A 290 -0.57 68.18 -108.98
N ILE A 291 -1.22 67.05 -109.29
CA ILE A 291 -1.68 66.06 -108.29
C ILE A 291 -0.70 64.86 -108.14
N LEU A 292 0.32 64.75 -108.99
CA LEU A 292 1.18 63.56 -109.08
C LEU A 292 2.35 63.54 -108.07
N ASP A 293 2.72 64.67 -107.47
CA ASP A 293 4.06 64.89 -106.87
C ASP A 293 4.12 64.70 -105.33
N GLY A 294 3.38 63.75 -104.74
CA GLY A 294 3.33 63.63 -103.26
C GLY A 294 2.90 62.28 -102.67
N THR A 295 3.75 61.26 -102.69
CA THR A 295 3.48 59.94 -102.08
C THR A 295 4.54 59.55 -101.04
N GLY A 296 4.32 59.89 -99.76
CA GLY A 296 5.27 59.70 -98.64
C GLY A 296 5.53 58.24 -98.24
N GLN A 297 6.39 57.56 -98.99
CA GLN A 297 6.52 56.09 -99.00
C GLN A 297 7.21 55.44 -97.77
N LYS A 298 7.88 56.20 -96.88
CA LYS A 298 8.78 55.63 -95.87
C LYS A 298 8.09 55.00 -94.64
N ALA A 299 7.02 55.60 -94.11
CA ALA A 299 6.47 55.21 -92.81
C ALA A 299 5.80 53.83 -92.78
N ILE A 300 5.31 53.34 -93.93
CA ILE A 300 4.56 52.08 -94.04
C ILE A 300 5.50 50.86 -94.03
N LEU A 301 6.73 51.01 -94.54
CA LEU A 301 7.72 49.93 -94.57
C LEU A 301 8.38 49.69 -93.20
N ASP A 302 8.62 50.75 -92.42
CA ASP A 302 9.28 50.64 -91.11
C ASP A 302 8.42 49.87 -90.07
N GLU A 303 7.08 49.98 -90.11
CA GLU A 303 6.16 49.26 -89.19
C GLU A 303 6.06 47.76 -89.53
N ALA A 304 6.18 47.38 -90.81
CA ALA A 304 6.09 45.98 -91.23
C ALA A 304 7.24 45.11 -90.72
N ASP A 305 8.45 45.67 -90.60
CA ASP A 305 9.59 44.96 -90.00
C ASP A 305 9.57 45.01 -88.46
N ALA A 306 9.08 46.09 -87.86
CA ALA A 306 8.85 46.14 -86.40
C ALA A 306 7.86 45.06 -85.93
N ALA A 307 6.78 44.82 -86.69
CA ALA A 307 5.79 43.77 -86.38
C ALA A 307 6.35 42.34 -86.46
N LYS A 308 7.34 42.08 -87.33
CA LYS A 308 8.01 40.75 -87.40
C LYS A 308 8.87 40.48 -86.15
N VAL A 309 9.60 41.49 -85.67
CA VAL A 309 10.44 41.38 -84.47
C VAL A 309 9.60 41.17 -83.21
N ASP A 310 8.45 41.86 -83.10
CA ASP A 310 7.52 41.70 -81.99
C ASP A 310 6.99 40.25 -81.88
N LYS A 311 6.54 39.66 -83.01
CA LYS A 311 6.11 38.25 -83.06
C LYS A 311 7.20 37.30 -82.54
N ALA A 312 8.43 37.41 -83.06
CA ALA A 312 9.52 36.52 -82.68
C ALA A 312 9.84 36.59 -81.18
N ASN A 313 9.80 37.80 -80.58
CA ASN A 313 10.00 37.99 -79.15
C ASN A 313 8.88 37.36 -78.29
N LYS A 314 7.64 37.29 -78.80
CA LYS A 314 6.53 36.63 -78.08
C LYS A 314 6.56 35.10 -78.20
N GLU A 315 7.12 34.55 -79.29
CA GLU A 315 7.33 33.10 -79.42
C GLU A 315 8.38 32.57 -78.42
N THR A 316 9.44 33.34 -78.16
CA THR A 316 10.40 33.05 -77.08
C THR A 316 9.72 33.09 -75.71
N ALA A 317 8.96 34.16 -75.41
CA ALA A 317 8.27 34.30 -74.13
C ALA A 317 7.23 33.18 -73.86
N LEU A 318 6.57 32.67 -74.91
CA LEU A 318 5.70 31.49 -74.81
C LEU A 318 6.49 30.23 -74.44
N THR A 319 7.67 30.04 -75.04
CA THR A 319 8.55 28.89 -74.75
C THR A 319 9.04 28.91 -73.30
N ASP A 320 9.42 30.09 -72.79
CA ASP A 320 9.83 30.26 -71.39
C ASP A 320 8.66 30.01 -70.42
N ALA A 321 7.44 30.45 -70.77
CA ALA A 321 6.25 30.19 -69.95
C ALA A 321 5.86 28.69 -69.93
N GLN A 322 6.02 27.98 -71.05
CA GLN A 322 5.83 26.51 -71.11
C GLN A 322 6.85 25.77 -70.24
N LYS A 323 8.13 26.22 -70.24
CA LYS A 323 9.17 25.69 -69.36
C LYS A 323 8.84 25.93 -67.89
N GLY A 324 8.43 27.15 -67.53
CA GLY A 324 8.03 27.50 -66.16
C GLY A 324 6.83 26.72 -65.65
N LEU A 325 5.84 26.38 -66.50
CA LEU A 325 4.74 25.49 -66.13
C LEU A 325 5.23 24.09 -65.78
N LYS A 326 6.17 23.54 -66.56
CA LYS A 326 6.71 22.20 -66.30
C LYS A 326 7.53 22.15 -65.00
N GLU A 327 8.34 23.18 -64.75
CA GLU A 327 9.10 23.33 -63.50
C GLU A 327 8.17 23.47 -62.28
N ALA A 328 7.05 24.19 -62.42
CA ALA A 328 6.03 24.30 -61.37
C ALA A 328 5.29 22.97 -61.10
N GLN A 329 4.99 22.19 -62.14
CA GLN A 329 4.38 20.86 -62.02
C GLN A 329 5.33 19.87 -61.31
N GLU A 330 6.63 19.88 -61.64
CA GLU A 330 7.64 19.07 -60.95
C GLU A 330 7.83 19.52 -59.49
N ALA A 331 7.77 20.83 -59.20
CA ALA A 331 7.81 21.35 -57.84
C ALA A 331 6.59 20.91 -56.99
N ASP A 332 5.38 20.95 -57.56
CA ASP A 332 4.16 20.53 -56.87
C ASP A 332 4.10 19.01 -56.66
N ALA A 333 4.63 18.21 -57.60
CA ALA A 333 4.80 16.76 -57.42
C ALA A 333 5.78 16.42 -56.30
N ASN A 334 6.94 17.10 -56.25
CA ASN A 334 7.93 16.94 -55.17
C ASN A 334 7.37 17.38 -53.81
N ARG A 335 6.56 18.45 -53.78
CA ARG A 335 5.82 18.88 -52.58
C ARG A 335 4.84 17.80 -52.09
N GLN A 336 4.13 17.13 -52.99
CA GLN A 336 3.23 16.04 -52.60
C GLN A 336 4.00 14.85 -51.99
N ILE A 337 5.12 14.44 -52.59
CA ILE A 337 6.01 13.41 -52.03
C ILE A 337 6.51 13.80 -50.63
N ALA A 338 6.88 15.06 -50.42
CA ALA A 338 7.30 15.56 -49.10
C ALA A 338 6.17 15.50 -48.06
N ILE A 339 4.94 15.81 -48.44
CA ILE A 339 3.75 15.71 -47.59
C ILE A 339 3.44 14.25 -47.20
N ASP A 340 3.56 13.31 -48.14
CA ASP A 340 3.24 11.90 -47.88
C ASP A 340 4.33 11.19 -47.07
N ASN A 341 5.61 11.56 -47.27
CA ASN A 341 6.70 11.17 -46.38
C ASN A 341 6.51 11.73 -44.96
N ALA A 342 6.09 12.99 -44.83
CA ALA A 342 5.83 13.61 -43.53
C ALA A 342 4.61 13.00 -42.81
N LYS A 343 3.55 12.61 -43.53
CA LYS A 343 2.46 11.80 -42.95
C LYS A 343 2.98 10.46 -42.43
N THR A 344 3.75 9.75 -43.25
CA THR A 344 4.32 8.44 -42.86
C THR A 344 5.17 8.54 -41.58
N ALA A 345 5.91 9.64 -41.42
CA ALA A 345 6.67 9.94 -40.20
C ALA A 345 5.75 10.20 -38.98
N VAL A 346 4.65 10.95 -39.16
CA VAL A 346 3.63 11.16 -38.11
C VAL A 346 2.95 9.85 -37.72
N ASP A 347 2.56 9.01 -38.68
CA ASP A 347 1.91 7.72 -38.43
C ASP A 347 2.85 6.74 -37.71
N THR A 348 4.14 6.76 -38.04
CA THR A 348 5.19 5.99 -37.35
C THR A 348 5.38 6.49 -35.92
N ALA A 349 5.41 7.80 -35.70
CA ALA A 349 5.54 8.38 -34.37
C ALA A 349 4.29 8.10 -33.49
N ASN A 350 3.08 8.15 -34.07
CA ASN A 350 1.83 7.76 -33.40
C ASN A 350 1.85 6.29 -32.94
N GLN A 351 2.35 5.38 -33.78
CA GLN A 351 2.53 3.96 -33.41
C GLN A 351 3.54 3.81 -32.26
N ASN A 352 4.65 4.57 -32.28
CA ASN A 352 5.63 4.56 -31.21
C ASN A 352 5.04 5.08 -29.87
N VAL A 353 4.27 6.17 -29.91
CA VAL A 353 3.52 6.70 -28.74
C VAL A 353 2.56 5.64 -28.19
N THR A 354 1.82 4.95 -29.05
CA THR A 354 0.88 3.88 -28.65
C THR A 354 1.61 2.70 -27.98
N SER A 355 2.72 2.26 -28.56
CA SER A 355 3.54 1.16 -28.04
C SER A 355 4.18 1.51 -26.68
N THR A 356 4.83 2.67 -26.58
CA THR A 356 5.47 3.14 -25.35
C THR A 356 4.47 3.44 -24.23
N LYS A 357 3.26 3.91 -24.56
CA LYS A 357 2.17 4.06 -23.58
C LYS A 357 1.73 2.71 -23.00
N SER A 358 1.61 1.69 -23.85
CA SER A 358 1.24 0.33 -23.43
C SER A 358 2.30 -0.29 -22.51
N ASP A 359 3.59 -0.10 -22.78
CA ASP A 359 4.66 -0.54 -21.87
C ASP A 359 4.64 0.24 -20.56
N LEU A 360 4.50 1.56 -20.58
CA LEU A 360 4.36 2.40 -19.38
C LEU A 360 3.19 1.96 -18.49
N ASP A 361 2.03 1.66 -19.09
CA ASP A 361 0.86 1.15 -18.35
C ASP A 361 1.16 -0.23 -17.74
N ALA A 362 1.75 -1.15 -18.51
CA ALA A 362 2.15 -2.47 -18.03
C ALA A 362 3.18 -2.40 -16.89
N LYS A 363 4.21 -1.53 -16.99
CA LYS A 363 5.18 -1.30 -15.91
C LYS A 363 4.55 -0.65 -14.69
N THR A 364 3.58 0.25 -14.88
CA THR A 364 2.85 0.89 -13.77
C THR A 364 2.01 -0.11 -13.00
N VAL A 365 1.26 -0.98 -13.70
CA VAL A 365 0.50 -2.08 -13.07
C VAL A 365 1.45 -3.07 -12.37
N THR A 366 2.55 -3.44 -13.02
CA THR A 366 3.57 -4.33 -12.42
C THR A 366 4.11 -3.75 -11.11
N ALA A 367 4.48 -2.46 -11.10
CA ALA A 367 4.99 -1.78 -9.92
C ALA A 367 3.98 -1.74 -8.77
N GLN A 368 2.69 -1.54 -9.05
CA GLN A 368 1.61 -1.61 -8.06
C GLN A 368 1.44 -3.03 -7.50
N GLN A 369 1.48 -4.05 -8.36
CA GLN A 369 1.37 -5.45 -7.96
C GLN A 369 2.57 -5.89 -7.09
N THR A 370 3.79 -5.50 -7.44
CA THR A 370 4.98 -5.81 -6.63
C THR A 370 5.02 -5.04 -5.32
N GLU A 371 4.48 -3.82 -5.27
CA GLU A 371 4.35 -3.06 -4.02
C GLU A 371 3.36 -3.72 -3.05
N GLN A 372 2.23 -4.23 -3.55
CA GLN A 372 1.28 -4.97 -2.72
C GLN A 372 1.88 -6.31 -2.26
N ALA A 373 2.50 -7.07 -3.17
CA ALA A 373 3.14 -8.33 -2.84
C ALA A 373 4.27 -8.16 -1.80
N LEU A 374 4.98 -7.03 -1.81
CA LEU A 374 5.96 -6.69 -0.77
C LEU A 374 5.29 -6.46 0.59
N LYS A 375 4.20 -5.70 0.66
CA LYS A 375 3.45 -5.46 1.91
C LYS A 375 2.88 -6.77 2.48
N ASP A 376 2.34 -7.62 1.63
CA ASP A 376 1.80 -8.92 2.03
C ASP A 376 2.93 -9.85 2.55
N ALA A 377 4.09 -9.87 1.88
CA ALA A 377 5.26 -10.61 2.32
C ALA A 377 5.90 -10.05 3.60
N GLU A 378 5.89 -8.73 3.80
CA GLU A 378 6.34 -8.08 5.04
C GLU A 378 5.44 -8.44 6.23
N ALA A 379 4.11 -8.42 6.05
CA ALA A 379 3.15 -8.83 7.06
C ALA A 379 3.30 -10.33 7.42
N ALA A 380 3.47 -11.18 6.42
CA ALA A 380 3.73 -12.61 6.61
C ALA A 380 5.07 -12.86 7.32
N TYR A 381 6.14 -12.17 6.92
CA TYR A 381 7.44 -12.23 7.57
C TYR A 381 7.38 -11.79 9.02
N LYS A 382 6.73 -10.65 9.33
CA LYS A 382 6.58 -10.15 10.69
C LYS A 382 5.80 -11.11 11.59
N THR A 383 4.74 -11.71 11.05
CA THR A 383 3.97 -12.75 11.76
C THR A 383 4.85 -13.96 12.06
N ALA A 384 5.54 -14.50 11.05
CA ALA A 384 6.40 -15.66 11.22
C ALA A 384 7.64 -15.37 12.10
N GLU A 385 8.16 -14.14 12.09
CA GLU A 385 9.25 -13.70 12.95
C GLU A 385 8.83 -13.62 14.43
N ASN A 386 7.62 -13.13 14.72
CA ASN A 386 7.05 -13.15 16.06
C ASN A 386 6.89 -14.59 16.57
N ASP A 387 6.27 -15.48 15.78
CA ASP A 387 6.13 -16.91 16.11
C ASP A 387 7.50 -17.55 16.39
N TYR A 388 8.50 -17.28 15.53
CA TYR A 388 9.85 -17.83 15.67
C TYR A 388 10.59 -17.30 16.92
N LYS A 389 10.48 -16.01 17.23
CA LYS A 389 11.05 -15.41 18.45
C LYS A 389 10.37 -15.97 19.71
N ALA A 390 9.09 -16.32 19.62
CA ALA A 390 8.28 -16.89 20.69
C ALA A 390 8.37 -18.43 20.81
N ILE A 391 9.27 -19.10 20.08
CA ILE A 391 9.53 -20.53 20.29
C ILE A 391 10.00 -20.74 21.73
N ASN A 392 9.13 -21.39 22.50
CA ASN A 392 9.36 -21.82 23.86
C ASN A 392 10.23 -23.07 23.86
N LYS A 393 11.22 -23.11 24.76
CA LYS A 393 12.17 -24.19 24.86
C LYS A 393 12.19 -24.74 26.28
N ILE A 394 12.21 -26.06 26.42
CA ILE A 394 12.60 -26.71 27.67
C ILE A 394 14.09 -27.07 27.59
N THR A 395 14.83 -26.62 28.59
CA THR A 395 16.26 -26.88 28.79
C THR A 395 16.42 -27.81 29.98
N LEU A 396 17.23 -28.85 29.80
CA LEU A 396 17.53 -29.88 30.79
C LEU A 396 19.04 -30.06 30.87
N THR A 397 19.57 -30.38 32.05
CA THR A 397 20.96 -30.82 32.18
C THR A 397 21.07 -32.33 31.96
N GLN A 398 22.26 -32.78 31.56
CA GLN A 398 22.55 -34.21 31.44
C GLN A 398 22.44 -34.92 32.80
N ALA A 399 22.85 -34.24 33.89
CA ALA A 399 22.78 -34.76 35.25
C ALA A 399 21.32 -35.03 35.68
N TYR A 400 20.43 -34.06 35.44
CA TYR A 400 18.99 -34.22 35.68
C TYR A 400 18.40 -35.39 34.86
N VAL A 401 18.70 -35.48 33.56
CA VAL A 401 18.20 -36.55 32.69
C VAL A 401 18.66 -37.93 33.17
N GLU A 402 19.91 -38.08 33.58
CA GLU A 402 20.44 -39.34 34.12
C GLU A 402 19.87 -39.69 35.49
N ALA A 403 19.64 -38.69 36.36
CA ALA A 403 19.05 -38.90 37.66
C ALA A 403 17.58 -39.35 37.55
N LEU A 404 16.76 -38.69 36.69
CA LEU A 404 15.35 -39.06 36.55
C LEU A 404 15.17 -40.42 35.88
N LYS A 405 16.06 -40.79 34.94
CA LYS A 405 16.12 -42.16 34.41
C LYS A 405 16.39 -43.21 35.49
N LYS A 406 17.31 -42.93 36.43
CA LYS A 406 17.60 -43.81 37.57
C LYS A 406 16.48 -43.83 38.60
N TYR A 407 15.75 -42.73 38.80
CA TYR A 407 14.60 -42.71 39.71
C TYR A 407 13.53 -43.75 39.36
N ASN A 408 13.38 -44.04 38.05
CA ASN A 408 12.48 -45.08 37.54
C ASN A 408 13.00 -46.53 37.74
N ASP A 409 14.24 -46.72 38.19
CA ASP A 409 14.81 -48.05 38.48
C ASP A 409 14.48 -48.47 39.92
N TYR A 410 13.47 -49.32 40.06
CA TYR A 410 13.03 -49.87 41.35
C TYR A 410 14.00 -50.90 41.96
N SER A 411 15.11 -51.25 41.29
CA SER A 411 16.15 -52.15 41.83
C SER A 411 17.24 -51.45 42.65
N LEU A 412 17.27 -50.10 42.64
CA LEU A 412 18.24 -49.30 43.40
C LEU A 412 18.17 -49.52 44.92
N SER A 413 19.33 -49.43 45.59
CA SER A 413 19.38 -49.37 47.05
C SER A 413 18.73 -48.10 47.61
N SER A 414 18.41 -48.09 48.90
CA SER A 414 17.88 -46.90 49.59
C SER A 414 18.86 -45.72 49.50
N GLU A 415 20.16 -45.98 49.66
CA GLU A 415 21.23 -44.98 49.55
C GLU A 415 21.38 -44.44 48.13
N GLU A 416 21.31 -45.31 47.12
CA GLU A 416 21.38 -44.92 45.70
C GLU A 416 20.17 -44.06 45.32
N ARG A 417 18.96 -44.44 45.76
CA ARG A 417 17.73 -43.70 45.54
C ARG A 417 17.73 -42.33 46.24
N GLN A 418 18.25 -42.24 47.47
CA GLN A 418 18.45 -40.94 48.15
C GLN A 418 19.43 -40.03 47.40
N GLN A 419 20.53 -40.57 46.88
CA GLN A 419 21.48 -39.79 46.09
C GLN A 419 20.88 -39.30 44.77
N VAL A 420 20.04 -40.11 44.11
CA VAL A 420 19.28 -39.71 42.91
C VAL A 420 18.30 -38.57 43.23
N LEU A 421 17.49 -38.72 44.29
CA LEU A 421 16.53 -37.69 44.72
C LEU A 421 17.23 -36.37 45.05
N LYS A 422 18.36 -36.43 45.76
CA LYS A 422 19.17 -35.24 46.06
C LYS A 422 19.62 -34.51 44.79
N THR A 423 20.16 -35.24 43.80
CA THR A 423 20.57 -34.63 42.53
C THR A 423 19.38 -34.06 41.74
N LEU A 424 18.21 -34.68 41.81
CA LEU A 424 17.00 -34.16 41.17
C LEU A 424 16.55 -32.82 41.77
N VAL A 425 16.54 -32.70 43.10
CA VAL A 425 16.22 -31.43 43.80
C VAL A 425 17.26 -30.35 43.47
N GLU A 426 18.56 -30.66 43.60
CA GLU A 426 19.65 -29.71 43.36
C GLU A 426 19.64 -29.14 41.91
N GLU A 427 19.42 -30.00 40.90
CA GLU A 427 19.35 -29.57 39.51
C GLU A 427 18.04 -28.82 39.20
N SER A 428 16.93 -29.16 39.84
CA SER A 428 15.62 -28.55 39.56
C SER A 428 15.53 -27.10 40.00
N GLU A 429 16.12 -26.72 41.12
CA GLU A 429 16.14 -25.31 41.55
C GLU A 429 16.87 -24.40 40.53
N ALA A 430 17.90 -24.93 39.86
CA ALA A 430 18.62 -24.24 38.79
C ALA A 430 17.84 -24.25 37.46
N LEU A 431 17.23 -25.38 37.11
CA LEU A 431 16.48 -25.55 35.87
C LEU A 431 15.15 -24.77 35.86
N ALA A 432 14.46 -24.66 36.99
CA ALA A 432 13.26 -23.84 37.15
C ALA A 432 13.55 -22.35 36.86
N LYS A 433 14.73 -21.84 37.26
CA LYS A 433 15.15 -20.46 36.99
C LYS A 433 15.60 -20.22 35.55
N LEU A 434 16.05 -21.28 34.86
CA LEU A 434 16.53 -21.21 33.48
C LEU A 434 15.41 -21.31 32.44
N ASN A 435 14.35 -22.05 32.77
CA ASN A 435 13.19 -22.24 31.91
C ASN A 435 12.16 -21.14 32.17
N SER A 436 11.90 -20.30 31.17
CA SER A 436 10.97 -19.17 31.27
C SER A 436 10.10 -19.07 30.03
N TYR A 437 8.81 -18.80 30.25
CA TYR A 437 7.85 -18.64 29.18
C TYR A 437 8.16 -17.40 28.33
N LYS A 438 8.08 -17.58 27.02
CA LYS A 438 8.13 -16.50 26.03
C LYS A 438 6.74 -16.28 25.46
N SER A 439 6.18 -15.11 25.70
CA SER A 439 4.91 -14.70 25.08
C SER A 439 5.07 -14.49 23.57
N ASN A 440 4.09 -14.94 22.80
CA ASN A 440 3.99 -14.61 21.38
C ASN A 440 3.10 -13.36 21.19
N PRO A 441 3.59 -12.27 20.58
CA PRO A 441 2.77 -11.11 20.24
C PRO A 441 1.61 -11.41 19.27
N ASN A 442 1.63 -12.56 18.59
CA ASN A 442 0.55 -13.00 17.71
C ASN A 442 -0.56 -13.79 18.43
N ASP A 443 -0.34 -14.26 19.66
CA ASP A 443 -1.39 -14.96 20.42
C ASP A 443 -2.50 -13.97 20.82
N ASP A 444 -3.76 -14.38 20.71
CA ASP A 444 -4.87 -13.51 21.06
C ASP A 444 -4.91 -13.23 22.57
N ASN A 445 -4.66 -11.96 22.90
CA ASN A 445 -4.71 -11.43 24.26
C ASN A 445 -5.94 -10.52 24.50
N SER A 446 -6.90 -10.54 23.59
CA SER A 446 -8.12 -9.73 23.62
C SER A 446 -9.38 -10.56 23.88
N THR A 447 -9.52 -11.74 23.26
CA THR A 447 -10.61 -12.67 23.58
C THR A 447 -10.37 -13.32 24.94
N LYS A 448 -11.43 -13.36 25.76
CA LYS A 448 -11.45 -14.06 27.04
C LYS A 448 -12.35 -15.28 26.92
N TYR A 449 -11.75 -16.46 27.07
CA TYR A 449 -12.45 -17.74 27.09
C TYR A 449 -12.88 -18.04 28.53
N GLN A 450 -14.03 -18.71 28.70
CA GLN A 450 -14.46 -19.22 30.00
C GLN A 450 -13.64 -20.47 30.32
N ILE A 451 -13.06 -20.57 31.51
CA ILE A 451 -12.12 -21.66 31.80
C ILE A 451 -12.75 -23.06 31.80
N ASN A 452 -14.07 -23.16 32.03
CA ASN A 452 -14.85 -24.41 32.05
C ASN A 452 -15.71 -24.59 30.77
N ASP A 453 -15.41 -23.86 29.70
CA ASP A 453 -16.12 -23.90 28.40
C ASP A 453 -15.14 -23.39 27.32
N LEU A 454 -14.00 -24.09 27.20
CA LEU A 454 -12.98 -23.80 26.20
C LEU A 454 -13.40 -24.39 24.84
N PRO A 455 -13.37 -23.62 23.73
CA PRO A 455 -13.66 -24.15 22.41
C PRO A 455 -12.70 -25.29 22.01
N GLU A 456 -13.20 -26.31 21.30
CA GLU A 456 -12.40 -27.49 20.89
C GLU A 456 -11.12 -27.11 20.12
N ASP A 457 -11.14 -26.06 19.31
CA ASP A 457 -9.97 -25.55 18.60
C ASP A 457 -8.93 -24.90 19.51
N VAL A 458 -9.37 -24.26 20.60
CA VAL A 458 -8.49 -23.76 21.68
C VAL A 458 -7.85 -24.92 22.44
N ILE A 459 -8.64 -25.91 22.89
CA ILE A 459 -8.13 -27.10 23.61
C ILE A 459 -7.11 -27.85 22.72
N LYS A 460 -7.42 -27.99 21.43
CA LYS A 460 -6.54 -28.61 20.44
C LYS A 460 -5.23 -27.84 20.23
N GLU A 461 -5.25 -26.52 20.07
CA GLU A 461 -3.99 -25.76 19.88
C GLU A 461 -3.15 -25.77 21.18
N LEU A 462 -3.78 -25.68 22.36
CA LEU A 462 -3.08 -25.81 23.64
C LEU A 462 -2.46 -27.21 23.81
N SER A 463 -3.20 -28.25 23.44
CA SER A 463 -2.70 -29.64 23.39
C SER A 463 -1.51 -29.78 22.45
N GLN A 464 -1.53 -29.13 21.29
CA GLN A 464 -0.42 -29.13 20.33
C GLN A 464 0.80 -28.34 20.84
N PHE A 465 0.59 -27.24 21.55
CA PHE A 465 1.66 -26.49 22.22
C PHE A 465 2.30 -27.30 23.35
N ALA A 466 1.49 -27.89 24.23
CA ALA A 466 1.95 -28.80 25.28
C ALA A 466 2.71 -30.00 24.69
N ALA A 467 2.19 -30.61 23.62
CA ALA A 467 2.84 -31.72 22.93
C ALA A 467 4.21 -31.36 22.36
N ASP A 468 4.43 -30.13 21.87
CA ASP A 468 5.76 -29.69 21.42
C ASP A 468 6.74 -29.64 22.61
N LEU A 469 6.35 -29.02 23.74
CA LEU A 469 7.17 -28.95 24.95
C LEU A 469 7.51 -30.34 25.51
N VAL A 470 6.52 -31.22 25.62
CA VAL A 470 6.71 -32.63 26.06
C VAL A 470 7.59 -33.38 25.06
N ASN A 471 7.46 -33.13 23.75
CA ASN A 471 8.30 -33.79 22.74
C ASN A 471 9.75 -33.27 22.71
N GLN A 472 10.02 -32.04 23.14
CA GLN A 472 11.38 -31.58 23.41
C GLN A 472 12.00 -32.36 24.58
N ILE A 473 11.24 -32.55 25.66
CA ILE A 473 11.64 -33.33 26.84
C ILE A 473 11.88 -34.80 26.46
N ARG A 474 10.88 -35.49 25.90
CA ARG A 474 10.97 -36.91 25.51
C ARG A 474 12.10 -37.18 24.52
N LYS A 475 12.41 -36.24 23.62
CA LYS A 475 13.59 -36.31 22.73
C LYS A 475 14.93 -36.26 23.47
N ALA A 476 15.05 -35.53 24.58
CA ALA A 476 16.23 -35.56 25.44
C ALA A 476 16.33 -36.86 26.26
N PHE A 477 15.19 -37.43 26.65
CA PHE A 477 15.14 -38.72 27.34
C PHE A 477 15.31 -39.93 26.39
N GLY A 478 14.99 -39.78 25.11
CA GLY A 478 15.02 -40.87 24.12
C GLY A 478 13.78 -41.76 24.15
N THR A 479 12.65 -41.25 24.65
CA THR A 479 11.36 -41.95 24.75
C THR A 479 10.43 -41.61 23.58
N PRO A 480 9.38 -42.42 23.31
CA PRO A 480 8.43 -42.17 22.23
C PRO A 480 7.73 -40.81 22.36
N GLN A 481 7.71 -40.06 21.25
CA GLN A 481 7.05 -38.76 21.17
C GLN A 481 5.52 -38.90 21.27
N VAL A 482 4.87 -37.94 21.93
CA VAL A 482 3.41 -37.87 22.03
C VAL A 482 2.79 -37.28 20.76
N SER A 483 1.52 -37.61 20.49
CA SER A 483 0.72 -36.98 19.43
C SER A 483 -0.69 -36.61 19.89
N VAL A 484 -1.24 -35.51 19.38
CA VAL A 484 -2.62 -35.09 19.67
C VAL A 484 -3.59 -35.71 18.67
N THR A 485 -4.73 -36.22 19.13
CA THR A 485 -5.82 -36.75 18.29
C THR A 485 -7.15 -36.11 18.68
N SER A 486 -8.18 -36.31 17.86
CA SER A 486 -9.55 -35.85 18.16
C SER A 486 -10.07 -36.46 19.47
N SER A 487 -9.72 -37.72 19.74
CA SER A 487 -10.13 -38.42 20.96
C SER A 487 -9.27 -38.08 22.18
N SER A 488 -7.97 -37.75 22.05
CA SER A 488 -7.22 -37.25 23.21
C SER A 488 -7.78 -35.90 23.67
N VAL A 489 -8.05 -34.98 22.73
CA VAL A 489 -8.71 -33.68 23.02
C VAL A 489 -10.05 -33.89 23.72
N LYS A 490 -10.92 -34.76 23.18
CA LYS A 490 -12.22 -35.03 23.81
C LYS A 490 -12.12 -35.82 25.13
N PHE A 491 -11.04 -36.56 25.38
CA PHE A 491 -10.79 -37.16 26.70
C PHE A 491 -10.48 -36.07 27.72
N ALA A 492 -9.55 -35.15 27.43
CA ALA A 492 -9.21 -34.05 28.35
C ALA A 492 -10.44 -33.21 28.72
N ASP A 493 -11.22 -32.82 27.72
CA ASP A 493 -12.50 -32.10 27.86
C ASP A 493 -13.55 -32.88 28.71
N LEU A 494 -13.65 -34.21 28.57
CA LEU A 494 -14.52 -35.03 29.42
C LEU A 494 -14.02 -35.17 30.87
N VAL A 495 -12.71 -35.05 31.10
CA VAL A 495 -12.15 -35.06 32.46
C VAL A 495 -12.43 -33.73 33.15
N THR A 496 -12.14 -32.61 32.49
CA THR A 496 -12.37 -31.26 33.03
C THR A 496 -13.86 -31.00 33.28
N ASP A 497 -14.75 -31.38 32.37
CA ASP A 497 -16.21 -31.41 32.58
C ASP A 497 -16.58 -32.20 33.86
N GLY A 498 -15.94 -33.36 34.07
CA GLY A 498 -16.14 -34.20 35.24
C GLY A 498 -15.73 -33.53 36.54
N TYR A 499 -14.52 -32.96 36.60
CA TYR A 499 -14.02 -32.19 37.75
C TYR A 499 -14.97 -31.03 38.13
N VAL A 500 -15.54 -30.35 37.13
CA VAL A 500 -16.52 -29.25 37.31
C VAL A 500 -17.89 -29.76 37.76
N SER A 501 -18.36 -30.87 37.18
CA SER A 501 -19.61 -31.53 37.58
C SER A 501 -19.60 -32.00 39.03
N ASP A 502 -18.49 -32.63 39.46
CA ASP A 502 -18.34 -33.22 40.79
C ASP A 502 -17.92 -32.18 41.85
N GLY A 503 -17.60 -30.95 41.42
CA GLY A 503 -17.27 -29.83 42.31
C GLY A 503 -15.95 -30.05 43.07
N TRP A 504 -14.99 -30.71 42.43
CA TRP A 504 -13.77 -31.23 43.07
C TRP A 504 -13.03 -30.22 43.97
N ASN A 505 -12.57 -30.70 45.12
CA ASN A 505 -11.82 -29.93 46.11
C ASN A 505 -10.66 -30.78 46.63
N VAL A 506 -9.44 -30.52 46.11
CA VAL A 506 -8.24 -31.32 46.41
C VAL A 506 -7.88 -31.29 47.90
N THR A 507 -8.09 -30.17 48.60
CA THR A 507 -7.83 -30.07 50.05
C THR A 507 -8.76 -30.99 50.83
N LYS A 508 -10.04 -31.05 50.45
CA LYS A 508 -11.00 -31.99 51.05
C LYS A 508 -10.61 -33.44 50.74
N ALA A 509 -10.33 -33.75 49.48
CA ALA A 509 -9.93 -35.09 49.03
C ALA A 509 -8.72 -35.63 49.80
N ILE A 510 -7.67 -34.82 49.96
CA ILE A 510 -6.47 -35.19 50.74
C ILE A 510 -6.81 -35.43 52.22
N ASN A 511 -7.65 -34.59 52.84
CA ASN A 511 -8.11 -34.79 54.22
C ASN A 511 -8.98 -36.05 54.39
N GLU A 512 -9.63 -36.51 53.31
CA GLU A 512 -10.41 -37.76 53.25
C GLU A 512 -9.54 -38.99 52.84
N GLY A 513 -8.22 -38.80 52.70
CA GLY A 513 -7.24 -39.86 52.44
C GLY A 513 -7.01 -40.19 50.96
N GLN A 514 -7.41 -39.31 50.04
CA GLN A 514 -7.27 -39.50 48.60
C GLN A 514 -6.01 -38.83 48.04
N VAL A 515 -5.46 -39.37 46.95
CA VAL A 515 -4.20 -38.88 46.32
C VAL A 515 -4.37 -37.63 45.44
N GLY A 516 -5.42 -36.83 45.67
CA GLY A 516 -5.59 -35.49 45.12
C GLY A 516 -6.30 -35.36 43.76
N HIS A 517 -6.32 -36.42 42.94
CA HIS A 517 -7.04 -36.44 41.66
C HIS A 517 -8.53 -36.80 41.82
N ASP A 518 -9.39 -36.22 40.96
CA ASP A 518 -10.74 -36.75 40.74
C ASP A 518 -10.68 -38.00 39.86
N ALA A 519 -10.33 -39.12 40.49
CA ALA A 519 -10.28 -40.42 39.82
C ALA A 519 -11.64 -40.85 39.25
N LYS A 520 -12.78 -40.31 39.71
CA LYS A 520 -14.09 -40.66 39.16
C LYS A 520 -14.28 -39.96 37.82
N ALA A 521 -13.98 -38.67 37.73
CA ALA A 521 -13.97 -37.93 36.47
C ALA A 521 -13.06 -38.63 35.43
N VAL A 522 -11.82 -38.93 35.82
CA VAL A 522 -10.83 -39.59 34.93
C VAL A 522 -11.29 -40.98 34.48
N ASN A 523 -11.78 -41.83 35.39
CA ASN A 523 -12.26 -43.17 35.01
C ASN A 523 -13.59 -43.12 34.24
N ASN A 524 -14.44 -42.09 34.42
CA ASN A 524 -15.64 -41.90 33.61
C ASN A 524 -15.32 -41.50 32.17
N ALA A 525 -14.33 -40.62 31.96
CA ALA A 525 -13.80 -40.33 30.63
C ALA A 525 -13.19 -41.60 29.98
N ALA A 526 -12.41 -42.38 30.73
CA ALA A 526 -11.90 -43.67 30.25
C ALA A 526 -13.01 -44.66 29.84
N ARG A 527 -14.08 -44.77 30.64
CA ARG A 527 -15.27 -45.60 30.33
C ARG A 527 -15.97 -45.17 29.05
N TYR A 528 -16.05 -43.87 28.76
CA TYR A 528 -16.64 -43.35 27.51
C TYR A 528 -15.88 -43.86 26.27
N PHE A 529 -14.55 -43.93 26.35
CA PHE A 529 -13.72 -44.47 25.28
C PHE A 529 -13.56 -46.00 25.30
N GLY A 530 -14.06 -46.68 26.35
CA GLY A 530 -13.91 -48.13 26.54
C GLY A 530 -12.53 -48.54 27.08
N LEU A 531 -11.76 -47.61 27.65
CA LEU A 531 -10.40 -47.78 28.13
C LEU A 531 -10.36 -48.39 29.56
N PRO A 532 -9.26 -49.04 29.97
CA PRO A 532 -9.17 -49.66 31.29
C PRO A 532 -9.26 -48.64 32.44
N THR A 533 -10.06 -48.93 33.47
CA THR A 533 -10.16 -48.10 34.68
C THR A 533 -9.41 -48.72 35.85
N SER A 534 -9.07 -47.92 36.85
CA SER A 534 -8.57 -48.44 38.13
C SER A 534 -9.64 -49.32 38.84
N PRO A 535 -9.22 -50.25 39.72
CA PRO A 535 -10.12 -50.95 40.63
C PRO A 535 -10.95 -49.99 41.50
N SER A 536 -12.13 -50.43 41.95
CA SER A 536 -13.03 -49.61 42.78
C SER A 536 -12.38 -49.06 44.05
N ASP A 537 -11.50 -49.84 44.65
CA ASP A 537 -10.88 -49.53 45.94
C ASP A 537 -9.73 -48.52 45.76
N ASP A 538 -9.06 -48.58 44.60
CA ASP A 538 -8.07 -47.59 44.16
C ASP A 538 -8.78 -46.29 43.72
N GLU A 539 -9.85 -46.36 42.91
CA GLU A 539 -10.67 -45.20 42.51
C GLU A 539 -11.20 -44.44 43.74
N ALA A 540 -11.66 -45.15 44.78
CA ALA A 540 -12.13 -44.56 46.03
C ALA A 540 -11.04 -43.76 46.78
N THR A 541 -9.77 -44.09 46.57
CA THR A 541 -8.59 -43.40 47.15
C THR A 541 -7.90 -42.45 46.18
N GLY A 542 -8.51 -42.17 45.01
CA GLY A 542 -7.98 -41.23 44.01
C GLY A 542 -7.04 -41.87 42.97
N GLY A 543 -6.94 -43.19 42.91
CA GLY A 543 -6.13 -43.92 41.94
C GLY A 543 -6.70 -43.87 40.52
N GLN A 544 -5.88 -43.44 39.56
CA GLN A 544 -6.20 -43.32 38.13
C GLN A 544 -4.95 -43.60 37.25
N TYR A 545 -5.11 -43.69 35.93
CA TYR A 545 -4.07 -44.15 34.98
C TYR A 545 -3.66 -43.16 33.86
N TYR A 546 -4.30 -41.99 33.75
CA TYR A 546 -4.28 -41.17 32.53
C TYR A 546 -3.82 -39.72 32.74
N GLU A 547 -3.96 -39.18 33.95
CA GLU A 547 -3.85 -37.75 34.23
C GLU A 547 -2.60 -37.41 35.05
N ASP A 548 -1.81 -36.46 34.56
CA ASP A 548 -0.93 -35.61 35.36
C ASP A 548 -1.67 -34.28 35.63
N TRP A 549 -1.73 -33.80 36.88
CA TRP A 549 -2.51 -32.59 37.22
C TRP A 549 -1.65 -31.51 37.88
N ALA A 550 -1.62 -30.32 37.28
CA ALA A 550 -0.94 -29.15 37.83
C ALA A 550 -1.94 -28.11 38.32
N SER A 551 -1.79 -27.64 39.56
CA SER A 551 -2.58 -26.52 40.06
C SER A 551 -2.28 -25.24 39.29
N SER A 552 -3.31 -24.44 39.01
CA SER A 552 -3.21 -23.17 38.30
C SER A 552 -3.84 -22.03 39.10
N ALA A 553 -3.49 -20.80 38.76
CA ALA A 553 -4.14 -19.63 39.35
C ALA A 553 -5.62 -19.58 38.96
N VAL A 554 -6.48 -19.13 39.88
CA VAL A 554 -7.93 -19.14 39.68
C VAL A 554 -8.35 -18.02 38.72
N TYR A 555 -8.91 -18.39 37.57
CA TYR A 555 -9.52 -17.49 36.60
C TYR A 555 -10.98 -17.88 36.36
N ASP A 556 -11.89 -16.92 36.20
CA ASP A 556 -13.21 -17.18 35.61
C ASP A 556 -13.13 -17.15 34.09
N CYS A 557 -12.43 -16.14 33.55
CA CYS A 557 -12.12 -16.02 32.13
C CYS A 557 -10.64 -15.70 31.93
N ILE A 558 -10.05 -16.26 30.88
CA ILE A 558 -8.61 -16.25 30.61
C ILE A 558 -8.34 -16.00 29.12
N THR A 559 -7.23 -15.34 28.77
CA THR A 559 -6.85 -15.10 27.36
C THR A 559 -5.99 -16.26 26.83
N PHE A 560 -5.92 -16.41 25.51
CA PHE A 560 -5.18 -17.50 24.88
C PHE A 560 -3.67 -17.44 25.17
N ALA A 561 -3.10 -16.23 25.17
CA ALA A 561 -1.72 -16.01 25.57
C ALA A 561 -1.43 -16.45 27.02
N THR A 562 -2.37 -16.21 27.96
CA THR A 562 -2.24 -16.67 29.35
C THR A 562 -2.49 -18.17 29.50
N LEU A 563 -3.39 -18.77 28.72
CA LEU A 563 -3.56 -20.23 28.66
C LEU A 563 -2.23 -20.92 28.27
N LYS A 564 -1.58 -20.47 27.19
CA LYS A 564 -0.24 -20.98 26.80
C LYS A 564 0.83 -20.75 27.87
N GLN A 565 0.81 -19.61 28.56
CA GLN A 565 1.69 -19.39 29.71
C GLN A 565 1.47 -20.45 30.81
N ARG A 566 0.21 -20.71 31.19
CA ARG A 566 -0.12 -21.72 32.21
C ARG A 566 0.22 -23.15 31.79
N VAL A 567 0.14 -23.48 30.50
CA VAL A 567 0.64 -24.75 29.96
C VAL A 567 2.17 -24.87 30.12
N TYR A 568 2.92 -23.82 29.79
CA TYR A 568 4.39 -23.83 29.96
C TYR A 568 4.77 -23.96 31.44
N GLU A 569 4.11 -23.20 32.31
CA GLU A 569 4.32 -23.25 33.76
C GLU A 569 4.00 -24.64 34.33
N ALA A 570 2.88 -25.27 33.94
CA ALA A 570 2.56 -26.65 34.33
C ALA A 570 3.66 -27.66 33.90
N VAL A 571 4.20 -27.55 32.67
CA VAL A 571 5.32 -28.39 32.24
C VAL A 571 6.57 -28.14 33.09
N THR A 572 6.87 -26.90 33.48
CA THR A 572 8.01 -26.63 34.37
C THR A 572 7.77 -27.11 35.80
N ASP A 573 6.55 -27.03 36.30
CA ASP A 573 6.17 -27.47 37.66
C ASP A 573 6.25 -29.00 37.78
N PHE A 574 5.76 -29.75 36.77
CA PHE A 574 5.92 -31.21 36.72
C PHE A 574 7.38 -31.64 36.65
N MET A 575 8.22 -30.92 35.89
CA MET A 575 9.62 -31.30 35.66
C MET A 575 10.54 -30.85 36.80
N PHE A 576 10.31 -29.71 37.43
CA PHE A 576 11.26 -29.06 38.35
C PHE A 576 10.70 -28.88 39.77
N ASN A 577 9.93 -29.88 40.22
CA ASN A 577 9.44 -30.00 41.59
C ASN A 577 10.59 -30.29 42.59
N ALA A 578 10.34 -30.14 43.89
CA ALA A 578 11.23 -30.56 44.98
C ALA A 578 10.68 -31.77 45.76
N ASP A 579 9.35 -31.92 45.83
CA ASP A 579 8.68 -32.82 46.77
C ASP A 579 8.34 -34.20 46.16
N GLU A 580 8.17 -34.27 44.84
CA GLU A 580 7.56 -35.42 44.17
C GLU A 580 8.07 -35.54 42.70
N TRP A 581 8.13 -36.78 42.17
CA TRP A 581 8.85 -37.09 40.91
C TRP A 581 8.12 -38.09 39.98
N ARG A 582 6.90 -38.50 40.32
CA ARG A 582 6.05 -39.36 39.50
C ARG A 582 5.47 -38.59 38.31
N HIS A 583 5.01 -37.35 38.48
CA HIS A 583 4.62 -36.51 37.34
C HIS A 583 5.80 -36.30 36.37
N ALA A 584 6.99 -35.97 36.90
CA ALA A 584 8.21 -35.86 36.09
C ALA A 584 8.50 -37.16 35.31
N ARG A 585 8.38 -38.32 35.97
CA ARG A 585 8.53 -39.66 35.37
C ARG A 585 7.50 -39.92 34.26
N ASP A 586 6.26 -39.49 34.43
CA ASP A 586 5.15 -39.80 33.52
C ASP A 586 5.18 -38.87 32.29
N ILE A 587 5.47 -37.58 32.47
CA ILE A 587 5.76 -36.61 31.39
C ILE A 587 6.92 -37.07 30.50
N VAL A 588 8.04 -37.57 31.06
CA VAL A 588 9.16 -38.10 30.25
C VAL A 588 8.85 -39.44 29.56
N GLY A 589 7.69 -40.05 29.80
CA GLY A 589 7.30 -41.34 29.24
C GLY A 589 7.99 -42.53 29.94
N GLY A 590 8.26 -42.41 31.24
CA GLY A 590 8.91 -43.44 32.06
C GLY A 590 8.02 -44.65 32.36
N GLY A 591 6.69 -44.50 32.34
CA GLY A 591 5.74 -45.61 32.36
C GLY A 591 5.65 -46.33 31.01
N ASP A 592 5.63 -45.57 29.91
CA ASP A 592 5.22 -46.03 28.58
C ASP A 592 6.41 -46.19 27.60
N VAL A 593 7.59 -46.57 28.10
CA VAL A 593 8.88 -46.49 27.37
C VAL A 593 8.95 -47.19 26.00
N ASN A 594 7.99 -48.06 25.68
CA ASN A 594 7.88 -48.76 24.39
C ASN A 594 6.56 -48.50 23.63
N SER A 595 5.67 -47.65 24.14
CA SER A 595 4.33 -47.39 23.59
C SER A 595 4.28 -46.00 22.96
N HIS A 596 3.53 -45.84 21.87
CA HIS A 596 3.14 -44.49 21.42
C HIS A 596 2.09 -43.93 22.38
N VAL A 597 2.06 -42.61 22.58
CA VAL A 597 1.14 -41.97 23.54
C VAL A 597 0.32 -40.88 22.84
N TYR A 598 -1.00 -41.00 22.95
CA TYR A 598 -1.95 -39.99 22.53
C TYR A 598 -2.18 -39.02 23.69
N PHE A 599 -2.03 -37.74 23.40
CA PHE A 599 -1.87 -36.71 24.43
C PHE A 599 -2.77 -35.52 24.17
N ALA A 600 -3.31 -34.93 25.22
CA ALA A 600 -4.00 -33.64 25.19
C ALA A 600 -3.93 -32.96 26.55
N ILE A 601 -4.19 -31.66 26.57
CA ILE A 601 -4.38 -30.92 27.80
C ILE A 601 -5.69 -30.14 27.75
N ASP A 602 -6.30 -29.94 28.91
CA ASP A 602 -7.39 -28.99 29.10
C ASP A 602 -7.35 -28.36 30.50
N PHE A 603 -8.21 -27.38 30.76
CA PHE A 603 -8.29 -26.63 32.01
C PHE A 603 -9.61 -26.87 32.74
N SER A 604 -9.58 -26.86 34.07
CA SER A 604 -10.80 -26.77 34.88
C SER A 604 -10.66 -25.77 36.02
N LYS A 605 -11.81 -25.24 36.45
CA LYS A 605 -12.03 -24.58 37.74
C LYS A 605 -13.23 -25.28 38.40
N PRO A 606 -13.01 -26.30 39.24
CA PRO A 606 -14.07 -27.20 39.69
C PRO A 606 -15.09 -26.55 40.62
N SER A 607 -14.67 -25.66 41.52
CA SER A 607 -15.59 -24.81 42.28
C SER A 607 -14.94 -23.50 42.72
N SER A 608 -15.68 -22.67 43.46
CA SER A 608 -15.19 -21.47 44.15
C SER A 608 -15.01 -21.65 45.66
N GLU A 609 -15.08 -22.90 46.16
CA GLU A 609 -14.87 -23.19 47.57
C GLU A 609 -13.39 -23.13 47.96
N ASN A 610 -13.09 -22.81 49.22
CA ASN A 610 -11.71 -22.85 49.72
C ASN A 610 -11.14 -24.27 49.59
N GLY A 611 -10.00 -24.40 48.93
CA GLY A 611 -9.36 -25.69 48.65
C GLY A 611 -9.72 -26.31 47.28
N ALA A 612 -10.63 -25.70 46.53
CA ALA A 612 -10.80 -25.99 45.11
C ALA A 612 -9.89 -25.05 44.29
N PHE A 613 -8.91 -25.63 43.61
CA PHE A 613 -7.99 -24.89 42.74
C PHE A 613 -8.40 -25.11 41.29
N ALA A 614 -8.19 -24.08 40.45
CA ALA A 614 -8.13 -24.32 39.03
C ALA A 614 -6.90 -25.20 38.71
N GLY A 615 -6.92 -25.91 37.59
CA GLY A 615 -5.82 -26.77 37.21
C GLY A 615 -5.71 -27.01 35.71
N VAL A 616 -4.56 -27.56 35.32
CA VAL A 616 -4.25 -28.00 33.96
C VAL A 616 -4.12 -29.52 33.99
N HIS A 617 -4.92 -30.18 33.16
CA HIS A 617 -5.10 -31.63 33.15
C HIS A 617 -4.35 -32.19 31.95
N PHE A 618 -3.26 -32.90 32.18
CA PHE A 618 -2.42 -33.49 31.12
C PHE A 618 -2.82 -34.95 30.97
N ILE A 619 -3.54 -35.26 29.89
CA ILE A 619 -4.04 -36.61 29.62
C ILE A 619 -3.09 -37.34 28.68
N SER A 620 -2.61 -38.50 29.12
CA SER A 620 -1.78 -39.43 28.36
C SER A 620 -2.49 -40.78 28.23
N VAL A 621 -2.78 -41.22 27.00
CA VAL A 621 -3.32 -42.55 26.69
C VAL A 621 -2.29 -43.32 25.87
N ALA A 622 -1.75 -44.39 26.43
CA ALA A 622 -0.77 -45.24 25.74
C ALA A 622 -1.46 -46.19 24.74
N GLU A 623 -0.83 -46.46 23.60
CA GLU A 623 -1.39 -47.29 22.51
C GLU A 623 -1.70 -48.73 22.96
N ASP A 624 -0.93 -49.26 23.92
CA ASP A 624 -1.15 -50.57 24.55
C ASP A 624 -2.32 -50.62 25.55
N GLN A 625 -2.87 -49.47 25.97
CA GLN A 625 -4.12 -49.39 26.72
C GLN A 625 -5.37 -49.54 25.83
N LEU A 626 -5.22 -49.39 24.49
CA LEU A 626 -6.32 -49.47 23.51
C LEU A 626 -6.78 -50.91 23.19
N VAL A 627 -6.34 -51.90 23.97
CA VAL A 627 -6.53 -53.34 23.72
C VAL A 627 -7.93 -53.90 24.02
N THR A 628 -8.87 -53.06 24.47
CA THR A 628 -10.23 -53.51 24.81
C THR A 628 -11.08 -53.70 23.54
N LYS A 629 -11.97 -54.71 23.55
CA LYS A 629 -12.79 -55.06 22.36
C LYS A 629 -13.83 -54.01 21.96
N ASN A 630 -14.10 -53.02 22.82
CA ASN A 630 -15.12 -51.99 22.63
C ASN A 630 -14.52 -50.57 22.60
N ASN A 631 -13.19 -50.45 22.45
CA ASN A 631 -12.53 -49.15 22.32
C ASN A 631 -13.05 -48.36 21.10
N ASN A 632 -13.32 -47.07 21.27
CA ASN A 632 -13.73 -46.15 20.20
C ASN A 632 -12.78 -44.96 20.00
N PHE A 633 -11.62 -44.96 20.67
CA PHE A 633 -10.62 -43.88 20.64
C PHE A 633 -9.95 -43.73 19.26
N ASP A 634 -10.01 -42.53 18.68
CA ASP A 634 -9.34 -42.13 17.44
C ASP A 634 -7.83 -41.94 17.66
N THR A 635 -7.04 -42.67 16.89
CA THR A 635 -5.57 -42.67 16.93
C THR A 635 -4.92 -41.83 15.83
N ILE A 636 -5.71 -41.16 14.98
CA ILE A 636 -5.19 -40.33 13.88
C ILE A 636 -4.57 -39.05 14.45
N ALA A 637 -3.24 -38.99 14.42
CA ALA A 637 -2.49 -37.82 14.85
C ALA A 637 -2.81 -36.58 14.01
N ILE A 638 -3.17 -35.48 14.68
CA ILE A 638 -3.41 -34.18 14.08
C ILE A 638 -2.07 -33.45 13.92
N ALA A 639 -1.73 -33.09 12.68
CA ALA A 639 -0.51 -32.33 12.39
C ALA A 639 -0.44 -31.02 13.19
N ASN A 640 0.72 -30.75 13.80
CA ASN A 640 0.99 -29.51 14.54
C ASN A 640 1.74 -28.50 13.64
N PRO A 641 1.06 -27.50 13.04
CA PRO A 641 1.71 -26.48 12.21
C PRO A 641 2.53 -25.47 13.03
N LYS A 642 2.38 -25.46 14.37
CA LYS A 642 3.05 -24.55 15.30
C LYS A 642 4.19 -25.20 16.09
N SER A 643 4.64 -26.40 15.69
CA SER A 643 5.84 -27.01 16.28
C SER A 643 7.08 -26.16 16.01
N ALA A 644 8.11 -26.25 16.87
CA ALA A 644 9.31 -25.44 16.74
C ALA A 644 10.01 -25.59 15.37
N GLU A 645 9.96 -26.79 14.79
CA GLU A 645 10.47 -27.09 13.45
C GLU A 645 9.65 -26.41 12.34
N ASN A 646 8.31 -26.55 12.38
CA ASN A 646 7.42 -25.96 11.38
C ASN A 646 7.44 -24.42 11.44
N VAL A 647 7.44 -23.82 12.63
CA VAL A 647 7.59 -22.37 12.81
C VAL A 647 8.92 -21.87 12.24
N THR A 648 10.03 -22.60 12.48
CA THR A 648 11.35 -22.25 11.92
C THR A 648 11.35 -22.32 10.39
N ALA A 649 10.72 -23.35 9.81
CA ALA A 649 10.58 -23.48 8.36
C ALA A 649 9.72 -22.35 7.77
N THR A 650 8.59 -22.01 8.40
CA THR A 650 7.71 -20.90 7.99
C THR A 650 8.43 -19.56 8.04
N TYR A 651 9.18 -19.27 9.11
CA TYR A 651 9.98 -18.03 9.21
C TYR A 651 11.02 -17.91 8.11
N ASN A 652 11.78 -18.96 7.82
CA ASN A 652 12.77 -18.93 6.74
C ASN A 652 12.10 -18.73 5.37
N ALA A 653 11.02 -19.44 5.08
CA ALA A 653 10.26 -19.28 3.83
C ALA A 653 9.65 -17.88 3.68
N ALA A 654 9.09 -17.31 4.75
CA ALA A 654 8.56 -15.95 4.74
C ALA A 654 9.67 -14.90 4.55
N LYS A 655 10.84 -15.10 5.16
CA LYS A 655 12.02 -14.24 4.99
C LYS A 655 12.52 -14.23 3.56
N ASP A 656 12.63 -15.40 2.94
CA ASP A 656 13.06 -15.52 1.54
C ASP A 656 12.01 -14.94 0.58
N SER A 657 10.72 -15.06 0.90
CA SER A 657 9.63 -14.44 0.14
C SER A 657 9.68 -12.91 0.22
N TYR A 658 9.91 -12.35 1.42
CA TYR A 658 10.07 -10.91 1.63
C TYR A 658 11.30 -10.35 0.89
N ASN A 659 12.43 -11.06 0.94
CA ASN A 659 13.64 -10.68 0.18
C ASN A 659 13.40 -10.67 -1.33
N GLN A 660 12.72 -11.70 -1.86
CA GLN A 660 12.37 -11.79 -3.28
C GLN A 660 11.37 -10.69 -3.70
N ALA A 661 10.33 -10.45 -2.91
CA ALA A 661 9.37 -9.38 -3.16
C ALA A 661 10.04 -7.98 -3.12
N THR A 662 11.00 -7.78 -2.21
CA THR A 662 11.80 -6.55 -2.13
C THR A 662 12.57 -6.32 -3.43
N VAL A 663 13.33 -7.31 -3.90
CA VAL A 663 14.10 -7.23 -5.15
C VAL A 663 13.20 -7.00 -6.36
N ALA A 664 12.08 -7.72 -6.45
CA ALA A 664 11.09 -7.57 -7.52
C ALA A 664 10.47 -6.17 -7.55
N ASN A 665 10.09 -5.63 -6.39
CA ASN A 665 9.54 -4.29 -6.27
C ASN A 665 10.58 -3.22 -6.62
N THR A 666 11.82 -3.31 -6.12
CA THR A 666 12.90 -2.38 -6.48
C THR A 666 13.13 -2.37 -8.00
N ALA A 667 13.14 -3.53 -8.66
CA ALA A 667 13.29 -3.63 -10.10
C ALA A 667 12.11 -3.01 -10.87
N ALA A 668 10.87 -3.29 -10.46
CA ALA A 668 9.66 -2.75 -11.10
C ALA A 668 9.54 -1.21 -10.95
N GLN A 669 9.80 -0.70 -9.74
CA GLN A 669 9.80 0.74 -9.45
C GLN A 669 10.92 1.47 -10.20
N SER A 670 12.08 0.81 -10.42
CA SER A 670 13.17 1.38 -11.24
C SER A 670 12.86 1.39 -12.74
N ALA A 671 12.12 0.40 -13.25
CA ALA A 671 11.76 0.31 -14.66
C ALA A 671 10.68 1.32 -15.09
N LYS A 672 9.77 1.70 -14.18
CA LYS A 672 8.66 2.62 -14.46
C LYS A 672 9.12 4.02 -14.96
N PRO A 673 10.08 4.72 -14.31
CA PRO A 673 10.63 5.97 -14.86
C PRO A 673 11.29 5.83 -16.23
N THR A 674 11.91 4.69 -16.53
CA THR A 674 12.49 4.43 -17.86
C THR A 674 11.42 4.33 -18.94
N ALA A 675 10.31 3.63 -18.66
CA ALA A 675 9.17 3.56 -19.57
C ALA A 675 8.48 4.93 -19.75
N GLN A 676 8.38 5.73 -18.67
CA GLN A 676 7.85 7.10 -18.73
C GLN A 676 8.71 7.98 -19.66
N ALA A 677 10.03 7.98 -19.48
CA ALA A 677 10.94 8.75 -20.32
C ALA A 677 10.91 8.31 -21.80
N ALA A 678 10.68 7.03 -22.07
CA ALA A 678 10.50 6.52 -23.43
C ALA A 678 9.20 7.03 -24.07
N TYR A 679 8.08 7.05 -23.32
CA TYR A 679 6.80 7.61 -23.74
C TYR A 679 6.89 9.14 -23.98
N ASP A 680 7.51 9.88 -23.07
CA ASP A 680 7.67 11.34 -23.20
C ASP A 680 8.52 11.71 -24.43
N ASN A 681 9.56 10.91 -24.72
CA ASN A 681 10.37 11.04 -25.94
C ASN A 681 9.53 10.73 -27.19
N ALA A 682 8.69 9.68 -27.18
CA ALA A 682 7.80 9.37 -28.29
C ALA A 682 6.79 10.51 -28.57
N ILE A 683 6.23 11.13 -27.53
CA ILE A 683 5.36 12.32 -27.64
C ILE A 683 6.13 13.51 -28.26
N SER A 684 7.37 13.75 -27.85
CA SER A 684 8.23 14.79 -28.42
C SER A 684 8.55 14.56 -29.90
N GLN A 685 8.81 13.31 -30.29
CA GLN A 685 9.00 12.91 -31.69
C GLN A 685 7.73 13.09 -32.53
N LEU A 686 6.55 12.75 -31.99
CA LEU A 686 5.27 12.98 -32.65
C LEU A 686 4.98 14.47 -32.86
N SER A 687 5.25 15.31 -31.86
CA SER A 687 5.14 16.77 -31.97
C SER A 687 6.08 17.34 -33.05
N SER A 688 7.31 16.83 -33.09
CA SER A 688 8.31 17.22 -34.10
C SER A 688 7.89 16.79 -35.51
N ALA A 689 7.41 15.56 -35.69
CA ALA A 689 6.90 15.07 -36.98
C ALA A 689 5.66 15.84 -37.45
N SER A 690 4.74 16.16 -36.53
CA SER A 690 3.53 16.95 -36.83
C SER A 690 3.86 18.38 -37.24
N SER A 691 4.88 18.97 -36.60
CA SER A 691 5.42 20.29 -36.97
C SER A 691 6.05 20.27 -38.36
N ALA A 692 6.82 19.23 -38.70
CA ALA A 692 7.40 19.05 -40.03
C ALA A 692 6.32 18.86 -41.11
N LEU A 693 5.28 18.07 -40.84
CA LEU A 693 4.12 17.93 -41.73
C LEU A 693 3.42 19.26 -41.98
N THR A 694 3.19 20.05 -40.93
CA THR A 694 2.59 21.39 -41.02
C THR A 694 3.45 22.32 -41.88
N GLN A 695 4.78 22.25 -41.74
CA GLN A 695 5.72 23.06 -42.52
C GLN A 695 5.66 22.72 -44.02
N VAL A 696 5.70 21.43 -44.41
CA VAL A 696 5.61 21.05 -45.83
C VAL A 696 4.22 21.30 -46.43
N GLN A 697 3.16 21.23 -45.63
CA GLN A 697 1.81 21.62 -46.05
C GLN A 697 1.68 23.13 -46.33
N SER A 698 2.42 23.97 -45.61
CA SER A 698 2.38 25.44 -45.78
C SER A 698 3.02 25.96 -47.07
N VAL A 699 3.78 25.13 -47.79
CA VAL A 699 4.34 25.48 -49.11
C VAL A 699 3.19 25.71 -50.09
N ALA A 700 3.22 26.82 -50.84
CA ALA A 700 2.19 27.16 -51.82
C ALA A 700 2.27 26.31 -53.09
N VAL A 701 1.12 26.06 -53.72
CA VAL A 701 1.01 25.32 -55.00
C VAL A 701 1.38 26.26 -56.15
N GLN A 702 2.33 25.89 -57.01
CA GLN A 702 2.92 26.80 -58.00
C GLN A 702 2.26 26.71 -59.39
N THR A 703 1.72 25.56 -59.74
CA THR A 703 1.10 25.28 -61.05
C THR A 703 0.02 26.31 -61.45
N PRO A 704 -0.90 26.77 -60.57
CA PRO A 704 -1.93 27.75 -60.97
C PRO A 704 -1.35 29.08 -61.47
N THR A 705 -0.29 29.57 -60.83
CA THR A 705 0.39 30.82 -61.20
C THR A 705 1.14 30.66 -62.52
N ALA A 706 1.85 29.54 -62.70
CA ALA A 706 2.55 29.25 -63.95
C ALA A 706 1.58 29.05 -65.13
N GLN A 707 0.42 28.43 -64.90
CA GLN A 707 -0.64 28.25 -65.89
C GLN A 707 -1.24 29.60 -66.33
N ALA A 708 -1.47 30.53 -65.40
CA ALA A 708 -1.92 31.88 -65.73
C ALA A 708 -0.88 32.65 -66.57
N ASN A 709 0.41 32.52 -66.25
CA ASN A 709 1.49 33.12 -67.03
C ASN A 709 1.58 32.54 -68.46
N LEU A 710 1.35 31.23 -68.63
CA LEU A 710 1.27 30.59 -69.95
C LEU A 710 0.13 31.18 -70.78
N THR A 711 -1.09 31.26 -70.23
CA THR A 711 -2.25 31.83 -70.93
C THR A 711 -2.07 33.31 -71.30
N LEU A 712 -1.34 34.09 -70.48
CA LEU A 712 -0.95 35.45 -70.81
C LEU A 712 0.05 35.52 -71.99
N ALA A 713 1.02 34.61 -72.05
CA ALA A 713 1.98 34.52 -73.15
C ALA A 713 1.32 34.08 -74.47
N GLU A 714 0.41 33.11 -74.43
CA GLU A 714 -0.41 32.68 -75.57
C GLU A 714 -1.23 33.86 -76.13
N THR A 715 -1.92 34.59 -75.24
CA THR A 715 -2.71 35.78 -75.61
C THR A 715 -1.85 36.89 -76.22
N ALA A 716 -0.63 37.10 -75.71
CA ALA A 716 0.29 38.09 -76.23
C ALA A 716 0.82 37.73 -77.63
N LEU A 717 1.10 36.44 -77.88
CA LEU A 717 1.51 35.96 -79.20
C LEU A 717 0.41 36.13 -80.24
N THR A 718 -0.85 35.80 -79.91
CA THR A 718 -1.99 35.99 -80.81
C THR A 718 -2.12 37.46 -81.26
N LYS A 719 -1.99 38.41 -80.33
CA LYS A 719 -2.04 39.85 -80.65
C LYS A 719 -0.88 40.31 -81.55
N ALA A 720 0.33 39.76 -81.36
CA ALA A 720 1.48 40.07 -82.21
C ALA A 720 1.30 39.51 -83.64
N GLN A 721 0.67 38.34 -83.79
CA GLN A 721 0.31 37.77 -85.09
C GLN A 721 -0.72 38.63 -85.83
N GLU A 722 -1.78 39.09 -85.15
CA GLU A 722 -2.77 40.01 -85.74
C GLU A 722 -2.17 41.34 -86.21
N ARG A 723 -1.20 41.88 -85.47
CA ARG A 723 -0.47 43.12 -85.85
C ARG A 723 0.30 42.91 -87.15
N LEU A 724 1.00 41.78 -87.30
CA LEU A 724 1.74 41.45 -88.51
C LEU A 724 0.83 41.30 -89.74
N THR A 725 -0.34 40.66 -89.59
CA THR A 725 -1.34 40.56 -90.67
C THR A 725 -1.80 41.95 -91.14
N LYS A 726 -2.14 42.85 -90.21
CA LYS A 726 -2.58 44.22 -90.53
C LYS A 726 -1.49 45.06 -91.22
N ALA A 727 -0.24 44.96 -90.75
CA ALA A 727 0.89 45.65 -91.37
C ALA A 727 1.20 45.15 -92.78
N THR A 728 0.94 43.87 -93.07
CA THR A 728 1.14 43.28 -94.40
C THR A 728 0.09 43.78 -95.41
N GLN A 729 -1.19 43.88 -95.00
CA GLN A 729 -2.26 44.37 -95.88
C GLN A 729 -2.02 45.81 -96.37
N ALA A 730 -1.54 46.69 -95.48
CA ALA A 730 -1.26 48.09 -95.79
C ALA A 730 -0.16 48.30 -96.86
N VAL A 731 0.70 47.29 -97.10
CA VAL A 731 1.72 47.32 -98.16
C VAL A 731 1.14 46.94 -99.52
N GLU A 732 0.09 46.11 -99.57
CA GLU A 732 -0.60 45.76 -100.81
C GLU A 732 -1.46 46.93 -101.32
N ASP A 733 -2.20 47.60 -100.43
CA ASP A 733 -3.09 48.72 -100.77
C ASP A 733 -2.32 49.91 -101.40
N LEU A 734 -1.10 50.17 -100.92
CA LEU A 734 -0.20 51.22 -101.45
C LEU A 734 0.20 50.99 -102.92
N ASN A 735 0.32 49.73 -103.35
CA ASN A 735 0.70 49.38 -104.72
C ASN A 735 -0.46 49.53 -105.72
N ALA A 736 -1.71 49.52 -105.26
CA ALA A 736 -2.88 49.72 -106.11
C ALA A 736 -3.09 51.21 -106.49
N ASP A 737 -2.87 52.12 -105.54
CA ASP A 737 -3.15 53.56 -105.69
C ASP A 737 -2.27 54.26 -106.77
N ILE A 738 -1.02 53.83 -106.90
CA ILE A 738 -0.06 54.39 -107.87
C ILE A 738 -0.49 54.11 -109.32
N LYS A 739 -1.16 52.98 -109.57
CA LYS A 739 -1.55 52.56 -110.93
C LYS A 739 -2.73 53.37 -111.48
N ALA A 740 -3.70 53.73 -110.63
CA ALA A 740 -4.92 54.43 -111.04
C ALA A 740 -4.69 55.89 -111.47
N LYS A 741 -3.68 56.56 -110.90
CA LYS A 741 -3.38 57.98 -111.22
C LYS A 741 -2.76 58.19 -112.60
N GLN A 742 -2.18 57.15 -113.20
CA GLN A 742 -1.50 57.21 -114.50
C GLN A 742 -2.48 57.29 -115.69
N GLU A 743 -3.68 56.72 -115.56
CA GLU A 743 -4.64 56.59 -116.67
C GLU A 743 -5.44 57.90 -116.91
N ALA A 744 -5.65 58.70 -115.86
CA ALA A 744 -6.46 59.93 -115.91
C ALA A 744 -5.84 61.08 -116.75
N LEU A 745 -4.53 61.07 -116.99
CA LEU A 745 -3.83 62.10 -117.80
C LEU A 745 -4.03 61.90 -119.32
N THR A 746 -4.39 60.68 -119.74
CA THR A 746 -4.47 60.31 -121.17
C THR A 746 -5.76 60.81 -121.83
N SER A 747 -6.88 60.83 -121.09
CA SER A 747 -8.20 61.21 -121.64
C SER A 747 -8.36 62.71 -121.93
N ALA A 748 -7.66 63.59 -121.19
CA ALA A 748 -7.80 65.05 -121.35
C ALA A 748 -7.31 65.58 -122.71
N LYS A 749 -6.48 64.82 -123.44
CA LYS A 749 -5.90 65.24 -124.73
C LYS A 749 -6.84 65.05 -125.94
N ALA A 750 -7.90 64.25 -125.82
CA ALA A 750 -8.76 63.90 -126.96
C ALA A 750 -9.88 64.92 -127.26
N VAL A 751 -10.19 65.83 -126.34
CA VAL A 751 -11.36 66.72 -126.44
C VAL A 751 -11.12 67.94 -127.35
N LEU A 752 -9.86 68.36 -127.52
CA LEU A 752 -9.47 69.54 -128.30
C LEU A 752 -9.78 69.42 -129.81
N GLU A 753 -9.73 68.21 -130.36
CA GLU A 753 -9.75 67.96 -131.81
C GLU A 753 -11.18 67.98 -132.41
N THR A 754 -12.22 67.85 -131.58
CA THR A 754 -13.62 67.79 -132.04
C THR A 754 -14.23 69.18 -132.30
N ALA A 755 -13.71 70.24 -131.69
CA ALA A 755 -14.29 71.59 -131.74
C ALA A 755 -14.27 72.25 -133.15
N GLN A 756 -13.41 71.77 -134.05
CA GLN A 756 -13.16 72.42 -135.36
C GLN A 756 -14.17 72.04 -136.47
N SER A 757 -15.00 71.01 -136.27
CA SER A 757 -15.87 70.47 -137.34
C SER A 757 -17.20 71.23 -137.54
N THR A 758 -17.72 71.88 -136.49
CA THR A 758 -19.12 72.34 -136.43
C THR A 758 -19.42 73.59 -137.26
N LEU A 759 -18.39 74.39 -137.62
CA LEU A 759 -18.53 75.63 -138.40
C LEU A 759 -19.21 75.43 -139.77
N ALA A 760 -19.04 74.27 -140.41
CA ALA A 760 -19.43 74.05 -141.81
C ALA A 760 -20.94 73.79 -142.05
N GLN A 761 -21.75 73.50 -141.03
CA GLN A 761 -23.14 73.02 -141.23
C GLN A 761 -24.23 74.10 -141.11
N ALA A 762 -23.88 75.30 -140.62
CA ALA A 762 -24.87 76.30 -140.21
C ALA A 762 -25.51 77.07 -141.40
N GLN A 763 -24.82 77.11 -142.55
CA GLN A 763 -25.20 77.89 -143.75
C GLN A 763 -26.47 77.40 -144.48
N SER A 764 -27.04 76.23 -144.12
CA SER A 764 -28.07 75.56 -144.92
C SER A 764 -29.54 75.82 -144.51
N LYS A 765 -29.83 76.16 -143.25
CA LYS A 765 -31.20 76.01 -142.67
C LYS A 765 -32.14 77.23 -142.80
N LYS A 766 -31.80 78.22 -143.62
CA LYS A 766 -32.56 79.48 -143.79
C LYS A 766 -34.01 79.29 -144.28
N SER A 767 -34.26 78.27 -145.12
CA SER A 767 -35.51 78.18 -145.90
C SER A 767 -36.73 77.59 -145.17
N THR A 768 -36.56 76.96 -144.00
CA THR A 768 -37.66 76.24 -143.30
C THR A 768 -38.38 77.12 -142.27
N ALA A 769 -37.80 78.28 -141.96
CA ALA A 769 -38.19 79.16 -140.86
C ALA A 769 -39.63 79.69 -140.88
N GLN A 770 -40.22 79.89 -142.06
CA GLN A 770 -41.47 80.65 -142.21
C GLN A 770 -42.75 79.86 -141.89
N GLN A 771 -42.69 78.53 -141.88
CA GLN A 771 -43.89 77.69 -141.65
C GLN A 771 -44.12 77.35 -140.16
N ALA A 772 -43.11 77.54 -139.30
CA ALA A 772 -43.16 77.11 -137.91
C ALA A 772 -43.86 78.10 -136.93
N LYS A 773 -44.16 79.33 -137.37
CA LYS A 773 -44.72 80.40 -136.52
C LYS A 773 -46.13 80.13 -136.00
N ALA A 774 -46.96 79.42 -136.76
CA ALA A 774 -48.33 79.14 -136.35
C ALA A 774 -48.43 78.19 -135.13
N THR A 775 -47.43 77.32 -134.91
CA THR A 775 -47.49 76.26 -133.89
C THR A 775 -47.03 76.73 -132.50
N ALA A 776 -46.07 77.66 -132.43
CA ALA A 776 -45.44 78.05 -131.16
C ALA A 776 -46.39 78.78 -130.19
N GLN A 777 -47.43 79.46 -130.70
CA GLN A 777 -48.41 80.15 -129.87
C GLN A 777 -49.18 79.22 -128.92
N ALA A 778 -49.41 77.96 -129.31
CA ALA A 778 -50.15 76.99 -128.49
C ALA A 778 -49.28 76.29 -127.41
N ALA A 779 -47.95 76.37 -127.52
CA ALA A 779 -47.03 75.72 -126.58
C ALA A 779 -46.75 76.58 -125.33
N TYR A 780 -46.77 77.90 -125.48
CA TYR A 780 -46.52 78.86 -124.40
C TYR A 780 -47.54 78.75 -123.26
N ASP A 781 -48.82 78.64 -123.59
CA ASP A 781 -49.90 78.61 -122.59
C ASP A 781 -49.88 77.35 -121.70
N ASN A 782 -49.27 76.25 -122.18
CA ASN A 782 -49.11 75.00 -121.42
C ASN A 782 -47.96 75.09 -120.39
N ALA A 783 -46.84 75.72 -120.77
CA ALA A 783 -45.65 75.79 -119.92
C ALA A 783 -45.89 76.53 -118.60
N ILE A 784 -46.71 77.59 -118.61
CA ILE A 784 -47.08 78.33 -117.39
C ILE A 784 -47.80 77.44 -116.38
N SER A 785 -48.59 76.45 -116.84
CA SER A 785 -49.27 75.52 -115.95
C SER A 785 -48.33 74.51 -115.27
N GLN A 786 -47.15 74.23 -115.85
CA GLN A 786 -46.19 73.28 -115.26
C GLN A 786 -45.25 73.94 -114.24
N LEU A 787 -44.86 75.20 -114.45
CA LEU A 787 -44.05 75.95 -113.49
C LEU A 787 -44.71 76.01 -112.10
N SER A 788 -46.03 76.23 -112.05
CA SER A 788 -46.78 76.29 -110.79
C SER A 788 -46.74 74.96 -110.00
N SER A 789 -46.58 73.82 -110.67
CA SER A 789 -46.48 72.50 -110.03
C SER A 789 -45.05 72.20 -109.52
N ALA A 790 -44.03 72.68 -110.23
CA ALA A 790 -42.63 72.56 -109.81
C ALA A 790 -42.38 73.35 -108.51
N SER A 791 -42.90 74.58 -108.40
CA SER A 791 -42.74 75.42 -107.20
C SER A 791 -43.34 74.79 -105.94
N ALA A 792 -44.48 74.12 -106.04
CA ALA A 792 -45.11 73.43 -104.90
C ALA A 792 -44.24 72.27 -104.36
N THR A 793 -43.55 71.57 -105.26
CA THR A 793 -42.67 70.43 -104.89
C THR A 793 -41.42 70.90 -104.13
N LEU A 794 -40.82 72.03 -104.52
CA LEU A 794 -39.69 72.62 -103.80
C LEU A 794 -40.06 73.01 -102.36
N THR A 795 -41.23 73.61 -102.14
CA THR A 795 -41.72 73.96 -100.79
C THR A 795 -41.96 72.73 -99.92
N GLN A 796 -42.41 71.61 -100.50
CA GLN A 796 -42.54 70.33 -99.79
C GLN A 796 -41.19 69.84 -99.27
N THR A 797 -40.15 69.79 -100.12
CA THR A 797 -38.81 69.28 -99.77
C THR A 797 -38.10 70.16 -98.73
N GLN A 798 -38.32 71.47 -98.76
CA GLN A 798 -37.76 72.41 -97.77
C GLN A 798 -38.31 72.20 -96.35
N SER A 799 -39.47 71.57 -96.18
CA SER A 799 -40.14 71.38 -94.88
C SER A 799 -39.56 70.26 -94.00
N VAL A 800 -38.65 69.43 -94.53
CA VAL A 800 -38.00 68.34 -93.78
C VAL A 800 -37.04 68.91 -92.73
N ALA A 801 -37.10 68.41 -91.49
CA ALA A 801 -36.24 68.86 -90.39
C ALA A 801 -34.81 68.30 -90.45
N ILE A 802 -33.83 69.08 -89.96
CA ILE A 802 -32.42 68.69 -89.85
C ILE A 802 -32.17 67.78 -88.62
N GLN A 803 -31.41 66.69 -88.80
CA GLN A 803 -31.24 65.65 -87.78
C GLN A 803 -29.93 65.75 -86.97
N THR A 804 -28.87 66.33 -87.55
CA THR A 804 -27.55 66.47 -86.91
C THR A 804 -27.56 67.09 -85.50
N PRO A 805 -28.38 68.11 -85.17
CA PRO A 805 -28.37 68.71 -83.82
C PRO A 805 -28.72 67.72 -82.71
N THR A 806 -29.72 66.87 -82.93
CA THR A 806 -30.17 65.86 -81.94
C THR A 806 -29.12 64.78 -81.73
N ALA A 807 -28.48 64.31 -82.79
CA ALA A 807 -27.42 63.31 -82.69
C ALA A 807 -26.18 63.82 -81.92
N LYS A 808 -25.82 65.11 -82.09
CA LYS A 808 -24.74 65.74 -81.31
C LYS A 808 -25.06 65.83 -79.82
N ALA A 809 -26.31 66.13 -79.45
CA ALA A 809 -26.73 66.17 -78.05
C ALA A 809 -26.64 64.79 -77.38
N ASN A 810 -27.06 63.74 -78.08
CA ASN A 810 -26.99 62.36 -77.59
C ASN A 810 -25.53 61.90 -77.41
N LEU A 811 -24.64 62.20 -78.37
CA LEU A 811 -23.22 61.89 -78.25
C LEU A 811 -22.56 62.59 -77.04
N ALA A 812 -22.87 63.87 -76.80
CA ALA A 812 -22.37 64.59 -75.63
C ALA A 812 -22.87 63.98 -74.30
N SER A 813 -24.11 63.50 -74.27
CA SER A 813 -24.67 62.80 -73.11
C SER A 813 -23.98 61.46 -72.86
N ALA A 814 -23.76 60.64 -73.90
CA ALA A 814 -23.02 59.38 -73.81
C ALA A 814 -21.56 59.58 -73.34
N GLN A 815 -20.87 60.62 -73.83
CA GLN A 815 -19.53 60.98 -73.39
C GLN A 815 -19.47 61.40 -71.90
N SER A 816 -20.49 62.11 -71.41
CA SER A 816 -20.61 62.46 -69.99
C SER A 816 -20.82 61.22 -69.09
N THR A 817 -21.66 60.28 -69.53
CA THR A 817 -21.88 58.99 -68.84
C THR A 817 -20.60 58.16 -68.76
N LEU A 818 -19.83 58.08 -69.85
CA LEU A 818 -18.54 57.40 -69.87
C LEU A 818 -17.54 58.01 -68.85
N LYS A 819 -17.47 59.34 -68.77
CA LYS A 819 -16.61 60.03 -67.79
C LYS A 819 -16.98 59.69 -66.35
N GLN A 820 -18.28 59.67 -66.01
CA GLN A 820 -18.74 59.31 -64.67
C GLN A 820 -18.46 57.84 -64.32
N ALA A 821 -18.59 56.92 -65.28
CA ALA A 821 -18.23 55.52 -65.10
C ALA A 821 -16.72 55.36 -64.85
N GLN A 822 -15.87 56.06 -65.59
CA GLN A 822 -14.42 56.06 -65.41
C GLN A 822 -14.00 56.62 -64.04
N GLU A 823 -14.58 57.73 -63.59
CA GLU A 823 -14.35 58.29 -62.25
C GLU A 823 -14.79 57.36 -61.12
N SER A 824 -15.84 56.55 -61.36
CA SER A 824 -16.34 55.56 -60.40
C SER A 824 -15.43 54.33 -60.33
N LEU A 825 -14.91 53.85 -61.46
CA LEU A 825 -13.93 52.76 -61.51
C LEU A 825 -12.63 53.14 -60.77
N VAL A 826 -12.12 54.36 -60.94
CA VAL A 826 -10.92 54.83 -60.22
C VAL A 826 -11.14 54.83 -58.70
N LYS A 827 -12.32 55.25 -58.22
CA LYS A 827 -12.67 55.20 -56.79
C LYS A 827 -12.76 53.75 -56.28
N ALA A 828 -13.38 52.85 -57.05
CA ALA A 828 -13.49 51.44 -56.68
C ALA A 828 -12.11 50.74 -56.67
N GLN A 829 -11.24 51.06 -57.62
CA GLN A 829 -9.87 50.53 -57.65
C GLN A 829 -9.06 51.01 -56.44
N LYS A 830 -9.14 52.30 -56.09
CA LYS A 830 -8.50 52.82 -54.88
C LYS A 830 -9.04 52.14 -53.60
N ALA A 831 -10.33 51.83 -53.52
CA ALA A 831 -10.90 51.11 -52.39
C ALA A 831 -10.35 49.68 -52.25
N VAL A 832 -10.02 48.99 -53.36
CA VAL A 832 -9.33 47.69 -53.35
C VAL A 832 -7.89 47.84 -52.86
N ASP A 833 -7.17 48.87 -53.29
CA ASP A 833 -5.78 49.11 -52.89
C ASP A 833 -5.67 49.46 -51.39
N ASP A 834 -6.57 50.33 -50.90
CA ASP A 834 -6.67 50.68 -49.47
C ASP A 834 -7.04 49.46 -48.60
N LEU A 835 -7.93 48.57 -49.09
CA LEU A 835 -8.27 47.32 -48.41
C LEU A 835 -7.07 46.36 -48.34
N ASN A 836 -6.31 46.21 -49.42
CA ASN A 836 -5.13 45.32 -49.43
C ASN A 836 -4.05 45.79 -48.45
N ALA A 837 -3.87 47.11 -48.29
CA ALA A 837 -2.98 47.68 -47.27
C ALA A 837 -3.48 47.37 -45.84
N ASP A 838 -4.78 47.54 -45.57
CA ASP A 838 -5.42 47.24 -44.28
C ASP A 838 -5.34 45.74 -43.92
N ILE A 839 -5.59 44.83 -44.88
CA ILE A 839 -5.41 43.38 -44.72
C ILE A 839 -3.96 43.05 -44.32
N THR A 840 -2.97 43.67 -44.98
CA THR A 840 -1.54 43.46 -44.69
C THR A 840 -1.19 43.87 -43.25
N VAL A 841 -1.72 45.01 -42.77
CA VAL A 841 -1.55 45.46 -41.38
C VAL A 841 -2.23 44.52 -40.39
N LYS A 842 -3.45 44.04 -40.69
CA LYS A 842 -4.19 43.08 -39.83
C LYS A 842 -3.48 41.74 -39.73
N GLN A 843 -2.90 41.23 -40.82
CA GLN A 843 -2.07 40.02 -40.83
C GLN A 843 -0.81 40.17 -39.97
N ALA A 844 -0.11 41.30 -40.06
CA ALA A 844 1.07 41.58 -39.23
C ALA A 844 0.73 41.68 -37.72
N ASN A 845 -0.40 42.31 -37.40
CA ASN A 845 -0.90 42.40 -36.02
C ASN A 845 -1.29 41.02 -35.46
N LEU A 846 -1.94 40.16 -36.25
CA LEU A 846 -2.25 38.79 -35.88
C LEU A 846 -0.99 37.93 -35.65
N ALA A 847 0.04 38.09 -36.50
CA ALA A 847 1.32 37.42 -36.31
C ALA A 847 2.02 37.86 -35.01
N SER A 848 2.00 39.16 -34.71
CA SER A 848 2.52 39.72 -33.45
C SER A 848 1.77 39.17 -32.23
N ALA A 849 0.44 39.09 -32.27
CA ALA A 849 -0.36 38.51 -31.20
C ALA A 849 -0.01 37.02 -30.96
N LYS A 850 0.19 36.24 -32.03
CA LYS A 850 0.63 34.83 -31.94
C LYS A 850 2.03 34.69 -31.33
N GLN A 851 2.96 35.60 -31.66
CA GLN A 851 4.30 35.67 -31.04
C GLN A 851 4.22 35.95 -29.53
N VAL A 852 3.34 36.89 -29.12
CA VAL A 852 3.11 37.21 -27.70
C VAL A 852 2.52 36.01 -26.95
N LEU A 853 1.52 35.34 -27.53
CA LEU A 853 0.93 34.11 -26.96
C LEU A 853 1.99 33.03 -26.72
N SER A 854 2.82 32.73 -27.73
CA SER A 854 3.93 31.76 -27.60
C SER A 854 4.92 32.14 -26.49
N THR A 855 5.24 33.44 -26.37
CA THR A 855 6.12 33.94 -25.30
C THR A 855 5.49 33.78 -23.91
N LYS A 856 4.18 33.97 -23.77
CA LYS A 856 3.45 33.74 -22.51
C LYS A 856 3.39 32.26 -22.16
N GLN A 857 3.16 31.38 -23.13
CA GLN A 857 3.18 29.91 -22.93
C GLN A 857 4.56 29.42 -22.44
N ALA A 858 5.66 29.91 -23.03
CA ALA A 858 7.01 29.59 -22.55
C ALA A 858 7.30 30.13 -21.13
N THR A 859 6.74 31.30 -20.80
CA THR A 859 6.82 31.88 -19.44
C THR A 859 6.07 31.01 -18.42
N LEU A 860 4.86 30.57 -18.76
CA LEU A 860 4.05 29.67 -17.93
C LEU A 860 4.79 28.36 -17.62
N ALA A 861 5.31 27.67 -18.66
CA ALA A 861 6.08 26.44 -18.48
C ALA A 861 7.31 26.62 -17.56
N THR A 862 7.96 27.79 -17.63
CA THR A 862 9.07 28.15 -16.72
C THR A 862 8.60 28.30 -15.27
N LYS A 863 7.39 28.84 -15.04
CA LYS A 863 6.80 28.97 -13.69
C LYS A 863 6.34 27.62 -13.13
N GLU A 864 5.78 26.74 -13.96
CA GLU A 864 5.39 25.38 -13.58
C GLU A 864 6.60 24.52 -13.19
N ALA A 865 7.68 24.61 -13.96
CA ALA A 865 8.97 23.98 -13.62
C ALA A 865 9.52 24.50 -12.29
N ASN A 866 9.44 25.81 -12.04
CA ASN A 866 9.88 26.40 -10.76
C ASN A 866 9.01 25.94 -9.58
N LEU A 867 7.69 25.91 -9.74
CA LEU A 867 6.76 25.37 -8.73
C LEU A 867 7.12 23.92 -8.36
N THR A 868 7.40 23.09 -9.37
CA THR A 868 7.81 21.68 -9.17
C THR A 868 9.12 21.58 -8.38
N ALA A 869 10.10 22.44 -8.69
CA ALA A 869 11.37 22.49 -7.95
C ALA A 869 11.19 22.93 -6.49
N GLU A 870 10.38 23.95 -6.22
CA GLU A 870 10.10 24.41 -4.84
C GLU A 870 9.26 23.39 -4.03
N GLN A 871 8.39 22.62 -4.69
CA GLN A 871 7.68 21.49 -4.09
C GLN A 871 8.63 20.35 -3.71
N ALA A 872 9.55 19.96 -4.60
CA ALA A 872 10.57 18.95 -4.30
C ALA A 872 11.49 19.40 -3.14
N ARG A 873 11.83 20.69 -3.10
CA ARG A 873 12.60 21.30 -2.00
C ARG A 873 11.84 21.27 -0.67
N LEU A 874 10.52 21.50 -0.67
CA LEU A 874 9.68 21.35 0.52
C LEU A 874 9.70 19.93 1.07
N VAL A 875 9.58 18.91 0.21
CA VAL A 875 9.67 17.49 0.63
C VAL A 875 11.03 17.17 1.25
N GLY A 876 12.12 17.69 0.67
CA GLY A 876 13.47 17.53 1.25
C GLY A 876 13.61 18.14 2.66
N LEU A 877 12.98 19.29 2.91
CA LEU A 877 12.94 19.91 4.23
C LEU A 877 12.03 19.17 5.22
N GLN A 878 10.91 18.61 4.76
CA GLN A 878 10.03 17.77 5.58
C GLN A 878 10.75 16.49 6.05
N ASN A 879 11.52 15.84 5.17
CA ASN A 879 12.35 14.69 5.54
C ASN A 879 13.44 15.10 6.55
N SER A 880 14.05 16.28 6.37
CA SER A 880 15.06 16.81 7.30
C SER A 880 14.48 17.12 8.69
N LEU A 881 13.22 17.58 8.74
CA LEU A 881 12.48 17.80 9.98
C LEU A 881 12.19 16.47 10.70
N ALA A 882 11.78 15.41 9.97
CA ALA A 882 11.58 14.09 10.56
C ALA A 882 12.88 13.54 11.18
N THR A 883 14.00 13.60 10.46
CA THR A 883 15.32 13.21 11.01
C THR A 883 15.71 14.04 12.24
N ALA A 884 15.37 15.34 12.29
CA ALA A 884 15.59 16.15 13.48
C ALA A 884 14.74 15.70 14.67
N GLN A 885 13.48 15.27 14.44
CA GLN A 885 12.59 14.75 15.47
C GLN A 885 13.10 13.40 16.03
N ASP A 886 13.56 12.49 15.17
CA ASP A 886 14.18 11.22 15.57
C ASP A 886 15.44 11.43 16.44
N ASN A 887 16.23 12.46 16.11
CA ASN A 887 17.41 12.85 16.91
C ASN A 887 17.03 13.38 18.30
N VAL A 888 15.91 14.10 18.45
CA VAL A 888 15.37 14.50 19.78
C VAL A 888 14.98 13.26 20.59
N SER A 889 14.24 12.32 20.00
CA SER A 889 13.86 11.07 20.68
C SER A 889 15.08 10.25 21.11
N SER A 890 16.12 10.22 20.28
CA SER A 890 17.40 9.55 20.58
C SER A 890 18.15 10.25 21.73
N ALA A 891 18.17 11.58 21.75
CA ALA A 891 18.79 12.35 22.84
C ALA A 891 18.03 12.19 24.16
N GLN A 892 16.70 12.18 24.13
CA GLN A 892 15.84 11.89 25.28
C GLN A 892 16.11 10.51 25.87
N ALA A 893 16.22 9.48 25.03
CA ALA A 893 16.59 8.13 25.47
C ALA A 893 17.97 8.10 26.15
N ASN A 894 18.94 8.86 25.63
CA ASN A 894 20.27 8.98 26.22
C ASN A 894 20.25 9.70 27.59
N VAL A 895 19.40 10.73 27.77
CA VAL A 895 19.19 11.40 29.07
C VAL A 895 18.57 10.45 30.10
N VAL A 896 17.67 9.56 29.69
CA VAL A 896 17.11 8.52 30.57
C VAL A 896 18.19 7.49 30.96
N ALA A 897 18.99 7.02 29.99
CA ALA A 897 20.05 6.04 30.23
C ALA A 897 21.16 6.57 31.15
N THR A 898 21.63 7.80 30.93
CA THR A 898 22.66 8.43 31.78
C THR A 898 22.17 8.69 33.19
N LYS A 899 20.89 9.09 33.39
CA LYS A 899 20.29 9.19 34.74
C LYS A 899 20.24 7.84 35.46
N ALA A 900 19.85 6.77 34.78
CA ALA A 900 19.86 5.43 35.38
C ALA A 900 21.27 4.94 35.75
N ASN A 901 22.32 5.38 35.04
CA ASN A 901 23.70 5.09 35.42
C ASN A 901 24.16 5.93 36.63
N LEU A 902 23.76 7.20 36.70
CA LEU A 902 23.99 8.05 37.87
C LEU A 902 23.35 7.47 39.15
N ASP A 903 22.12 6.94 39.06
CA ASP A 903 21.44 6.30 40.20
C ASP A 903 22.18 5.03 40.66
N LYS A 904 22.71 4.22 39.73
CA LYS A 904 23.57 3.06 40.06
C LYS A 904 24.85 3.48 40.75
N ALA A 905 25.54 4.51 40.25
CA ALA A 905 26.77 5.03 40.85
C ALA A 905 26.51 5.56 42.29
N LYS A 906 25.40 6.27 42.50
CA LYS A 906 24.96 6.75 43.81
C LYS A 906 24.62 5.62 44.77
N HIS A 907 23.92 4.57 44.30
CA HIS A 907 23.68 3.37 45.11
C HIS A 907 24.97 2.65 45.49
N TYR A 908 25.89 2.43 44.55
CA TYR A 908 27.17 1.78 44.83
C TYR A 908 28.02 2.55 45.86
N LEU A 909 28.13 3.88 45.69
CA LEU A 909 28.79 4.75 46.66
C LEU A 909 28.14 4.63 48.06
N THR A 910 26.81 4.63 48.13
CA THR A 910 26.07 4.48 49.39
C THR A 910 26.34 3.13 50.04
N SER A 911 26.42 2.04 49.26
CA SER A 911 26.74 0.70 49.75
C SER A 911 28.14 0.63 50.34
N LEU A 912 29.15 1.23 49.70
CA LEU A 912 30.52 1.29 50.25
C LEU A 912 30.58 2.14 51.53
N GLN A 913 29.90 3.30 51.55
CA GLN A 913 29.87 4.18 52.74
C GLN A 913 29.17 3.55 53.95
N THR A 914 28.20 2.65 53.73
CA THR A 914 27.44 1.98 54.79
C THR A 914 27.94 0.57 55.12
N ALA A 915 28.91 0.04 54.36
CA ALA A 915 29.45 -1.32 54.54
C ALA A 915 29.86 -1.66 55.99
N PRO A 916 30.54 -0.78 56.77
CA PRO A 916 30.92 -1.10 58.14
C PRO A 916 29.72 -1.32 59.07
N GLN A 917 28.61 -0.63 58.83
CA GLN A 917 27.37 -0.80 59.59
C GLN A 917 26.67 -2.11 59.20
N LEU A 918 26.57 -2.39 57.89
CA LEU A 918 26.01 -3.66 57.38
C LEU A 918 26.75 -4.89 57.93
N LEU A 919 28.08 -4.81 58.04
CA LEU A 919 28.90 -5.87 58.64
C LEU A 919 28.66 -6.02 60.15
N ALA A 920 28.42 -4.93 60.88
CA ALA A 920 28.10 -4.98 62.30
C ALA A 920 26.73 -5.62 62.54
N ASP A 921 25.73 -5.28 61.72
CA ASP A 921 24.39 -5.84 61.79
C ASP A 921 24.36 -7.34 61.38
N ALA A 922 25.11 -7.73 60.34
CA ALA A 922 25.25 -9.14 59.94
C ALA A 922 25.92 -10.00 61.02
N LYS A 923 27.06 -9.55 61.60
CA LYS A 923 27.75 -10.25 62.70
C LYS A 923 26.86 -10.45 63.92
N LYS A 924 25.99 -9.48 64.22
CA LYS A 924 25.01 -9.59 65.30
C LYS A 924 23.92 -10.62 65.02
N GLN A 925 23.47 -10.74 63.77
CA GLN A 925 22.52 -11.79 63.37
C GLN A 925 23.17 -13.19 63.41
N GLU A 926 24.43 -13.31 62.99
CA GLU A 926 25.22 -14.55 63.09
C GLU A 926 25.39 -15.00 64.55
N GLU A 927 25.75 -14.10 65.47
CA GLU A 927 25.85 -14.40 66.90
C GLU A 927 24.50 -14.84 67.50
N THR A 928 23.40 -14.21 67.06
CA THR A 928 22.03 -14.58 67.47
C THR A 928 21.67 -15.99 66.97
N ALA A 929 21.90 -16.27 65.68
CA ALA A 929 21.61 -17.58 65.08
C ALA A 929 22.48 -18.70 65.68
N ARG A 930 23.76 -18.40 65.97
CA ARG A 930 24.67 -19.31 66.68
C ARG A 930 24.16 -19.71 68.06
N THR A 931 23.57 -18.75 68.79
CA THR A 931 23.02 -18.99 70.13
C THR A 931 21.82 -19.94 70.04
N HIS A 932 20.86 -19.65 69.15
CA HIS A 932 19.70 -20.52 68.94
C HIS A 932 20.08 -21.94 68.48
N LEU A 933 21.15 -22.10 67.70
CA LEU A 933 21.68 -23.41 67.30
C LEU A 933 22.21 -24.19 68.52
N LEU A 934 22.96 -23.55 69.41
CA LEU A 934 23.45 -24.20 70.63
C LEU A 934 22.29 -24.63 71.54
N ASP A 935 21.32 -23.75 71.77
CA ASP A 935 20.12 -24.04 72.59
C ASP A 935 19.32 -25.23 72.02
N ALA A 936 19.20 -25.32 70.69
CA ALA A 936 18.50 -26.43 70.02
C ALA A 936 19.27 -27.75 70.11
N LEU A 937 20.61 -27.71 70.06
CA LEU A 937 21.47 -28.90 70.21
C LEU A 937 21.46 -29.44 71.65
N ASP A 938 21.53 -28.57 72.66
CA ASP A 938 21.43 -28.95 74.08
C ASP A 938 20.06 -29.58 74.39
N THR A 939 18.99 -29.05 73.78
CA THR A 939 17.64 -29.63 73.86
C THR A 939 17.59 -31.02 73.24
N LEU A 940 18.20 -31.21 72.05
CA LEU A 940 18.27 -32.50 71.38
C LEU A 940 19.07 -33.54 72.18
N GLU A 941 20.21 -33.18 72.77
CA GLU A 941 20.98 -34.08 73.63
C GLU A 941 20.17 -34.52 74.86
N THR A 942 19.46 -33.58 75.49
CA THR A 942 18.60 -33.83 76.66
C THR A 942 17.51 -34.87 76.35
N GLU A 943 16.78 -34.69 75.24
CA GLU A 943 15.69 -35.60 74.86
C GLU A 943 16.21 -36.96 74.35
N LEU A 944 17.40 -37.01 73.73
CA LEU A 944 18.08 -38.27 73.38
C LEU A 944 18.50 -39.09 74.61
N LEU A 945 18.99 -38.44 75.67
CA LEU A 945 19.32 -39.12 76.93
C LEU A 945 18.06 -39.69 77.60
N LYS A 946 16.95 -38.96 77.55
CA LYS A 946 15.65 -39.36 78.08
C LYS A 946 15.04 -40.53 77.30
N LEU A 947 15.14 -40.53 75.97
CA LEU A 947 14.77 -41.68 75.12
C LEU A 947 15.52 -42.95 75.54
N LYS A 948 16.83 -42.84 75.76
CA LYS A 948 17.68 -43.98 76.13
C LYS A 948 17.29 -44.60 77.48
N ASP A 949 16.91 -43.79 78.47
CA ASP A 949 16.41 -44.28 79.76
C ASP A 949 15.06 -45.01 79.61
N LEU A 950 14.15 -44.49 78.79
CA LEU A 950 12.87 -45.16 78.50
C LEU A 950 13.06 -46.49 77.75
N GLN A 951 14.00 -46.57 76.81
CA GLN A 951 14.34 -47.83 76.12
C GLN A 951 14.90 -48.90 77.07
N VAL A 952 15.66 -48.51 78.10
CA VAL A 952 16.09 -49.45 79.16
C VAL A 952 14.88 -49.98 79.95
N LYS A 953 13.94 -49.11 80.31
CA LYS A 953 12.70 -49.50 81.02
C LYS A 953 11.80 -50.41 80.16
N GLN A 954 11.70 -50.14 78.87
CA GLN A 954 11.00 -50.98 77.87
C GLN A 954 11.60 -52.39 77.81
N ALA A 955 12.93 -52.51 77.72
CA ALA A 955 13.62 -53.80 77.68
C ALA A 955 13.38 -54.63 78.96
N VAL A 956 13.31 -53.99 80.13
CA VAL A 956 12.95 -54.65 81.40
C VAL A 956 11.49 -55.11 81.39
N ALA A 957 10.56 -54.28 80.93
CA ALA A 957 9.14 -54.64 80.85
C ALA A 957 8.90 -55.82 79.88
N GLN A 958 9.61 -55.86 78.75
CA GLN A 958 9.56 -56.97 77.79
C GLN A 958 10.03 -58.29 78.44
N ALA A 959 11.16 -58.28 79.14
CA ALA A 959 11.68 -59.46 79.82
C ALA A 959 10.73 -60.00 80.91
N VAL A 960 10.02 -59.12 81.63
CA VAL A 960 8.99 -59.50 82.60
C VAL A 960 7.79 -60.14 81.91
N TYR A 961 7.29 -59.55 80.82
CA TYR A 961 6.19 -60.12 80.03
C TYR A 961 6.54 -61.51 79.46
N ASP A 962 7.69 -61.65 78.80
CA ASP A 962 8.13 -62.90 78.20
C ASP A 962 8.26 -64.02 79.25
N THR A 963 8.82 -63.70 80.42
CA THR A 963 8.97 -64.64 81.53
C THR A 963 7.61 -65.06 82.10
N THR A 964 6.70 -64.11 82.31
CA THR A 964 5.38 -64.33 82.90
C THR A 964 4.48 -65.14 81.96
N SER A 965 4.48 -64.79 80.67
CA SER A 965 3.77 -65.51 79.61
C SER A 965 4.24 -66.97 79.48
N LYS A 966 5.55 -67.20 79.52
CA LYS A 966 6.14 -68.55 79.48
C LYS A 966 5.81 -69.38 80.72
N ALA A 967 5.79 -68.76 81.91
CA ALA A 967 5.37 -69.42 83.15
C ALA A 967 3.88 -69.82 83.11
N TYR A 968 3.00 -68.92 82.65
CA TYR A 968 1.58 -69.19 82.47
C TYR A 968 1.32 -70.34 81.48
N GLN A 969 1.99 -70.34 80.32
CA GLN A 969 1.91 -71.42 79.34
C GLN A 969 2.31 -72.78 79.94
N THR A 970 3.33 -72.80 80.79
CA THR A 970 3.78 -74.01 81.49
C THR A 970 2.69 -74.57 82.44
N ILE A 971 1.90 -73.69 83.07
CA ILE A 971 0.76 -74.11 83.92
C ILE A 971 -0.40 -74.63 83.09
N LEU A 972 -0.74 -73.99 81.95
CA LEU A 972 -1.76 -74.51 81.04
C LEU A 972 -1.42 -75.93 80.55
N ASP A 973 -0.16 -76.16 80.18
CA ASP A 973 0.32 -77.48 79.76
C ASP A 973 0.29 -78.52 80.92
N ALA A 974 0.54 -78.09 82.16
CA ALA A 974 0.46 -78.94 83.34
C ALA A 974 -0.98 -79.29 83.73
N GLN A 975 -1.91 -78.32 83.69
CA GLN A 975 -3.33 -78.54 83.96
C GLN A 975 -3.95 -79.51 82.94
N GLU A 976 -3.63 -79.34 81.64
CA GLU A 976 -4.10 -80.26 80.61
C GLU A 976 -3.53 -81.68 80.79
N LYS A 977 -2.24 -81.79 81.17
CA LYS A 977 -1.65 -83.10 81.50
C LYS A 977 -2.32 -83.77 82.71
N GLN A 978 -2.66 -83.01 83.74
CA GLN A 978 -3.37 -83.53 84.92
C GLN A 978 -4.80 -83.95 84.55
N ARG A 979 -5.53 -83.14 83.78
CA ARG A 979 -6.87 -83.48 83.26
C ARG A 979 -6.87 -84.82 82.51
N LEU A 980 -5.90 -85.02 81.62
CA LEU A 980 -5.70 -86.26 80.86
C LEU A 980 -5.35 -87.45 81.78
N GLN A 981 -4.56 -87.23 82.82
CA GLN A 981 -4.16 -88.26 83.78
C GLN A 981 -5.33 -88.67 84.69
N ASP A 982 -6.18 -87.73 85.10
CA ASP A 982 -7.38 -88.00 85.88
C ASP A 982 -8.46 -88.70 85.04
N GLU A 983 -8.62 -88.32 83.77
CA GLU A 983 -9.48 -89.01 82.79
C GLU A 983 -9.01 -90.47 82.57
N TYR A 984 -7.71 -90.70 82.47
CA TYR A 984 -7.11 -92.04 82.42
C TYR A 984 -7.37 -92.84 83.71
N ASN A 985 -7.06 -92.26 84.87
CA ASN A 985 -7.18 -92.91 86.17
C ASN A 985 -8.64 -93.25 86.50
N ALA A 986 -9.59 -92.39 86.14
CA ALA A 986 -11.02 -92.62 86.33
C ALA A 986 -11.54 -93.85 85.56
N ILE A 987 -10.97 -94.14 84.38
CA ILE A 987 -11.30 -95.35 83.61
C ILE A 987 -10.66 -96.60 84.24
N VAL A 988 -9.39 -96.52 84.65
CA VAL A 988 -8.68 -97.63 85.32
C VAL A 988 -9.33 -98.00 86.65
N ALA A 989 -9.76 -97.02 87.45
CA ALA A 989 -10.41 -97.23 88.74
C ALA A 989 -11.78 -97.95 88.62
N GLN A 990 -12.41 -97.89 87.43
CA GLN A 990 -13.62 -98.66 87.12
C GLN A 990 -13.33 -100.11 86.68
N GLY A 991 -12.05 -100.54 86.71
CA GLY A 991 -11.63 -101.90 86.37
C GLY A 991 -11.60 -102.19 84.86
N LYS A 992 -11.59 -101.15 84.01
CA LYS A 992 -11.65 -101.28 82.55
C LYS A 992 -10.40 -100.69 81.86
N THR A 993 -10.11 -101.12 80.63
CA THR A 993 -8.93 -100.67 79.87
C THR A 993 -9.13 -99.28 79.24
N PRO A 994 -8.27 -98.28 79.53
CA PRO A 994 -8.29 -96.99 78.86
C PRO A 994 -7.59 -97.04 77.48
N VAL A 995 -8.22 -96.44 76.47
CA VAL A 995 -7.74 -96.31 75.09
C VAL A 995 -7.61 -94.82 74.75
N PRO A 996 -6.43 -94.33 74.34
CA PRO A 996 -6.24 -92.90 74.06
C PRO A 996 -7.06 -92.41 72.86
N ILE A 997 -7.48 -91.16 72.96
CA ILE A 997 -7.96 -90.31 71.86
C ILE A 997 -6.82 -89.33 71.58
N VAL A 998 -6.31 -89.32 70.35
CA VAL A 998 -5.21 -88.43 69.92
C VAL A 998 -5.68 -87.46 68.85
N ASP A 999 -5.04 -86.29 68.79
CA ASP A 999 -5.17 -85.36 67.69
C ASP A 999 -4.33 -85.79 66.46
N LYS A 1000 -4.42 -85.01 65.38
CA LYS A 1000 -3.67 -85.22 64.13
C LYS A 1000 -2.14 -85.10 64.26
N THR A 1001 -1.62 -84.66 65.41
CA THR A 1001 -0.18 -84.56 65.71
C THR A 1001 0.31 -85.69 66.63
N GLY A 1002 -0.61 -86.52 67.13
CA GLY A 1002 -0.32 -87.57 68.11
C GLY A 1002 -0.39 -87.10 69.57
N LYS A 1003 -0.81 -85.85 69.83
CA LYS A 1003 -1.04 -85.36 71.20
C LYS A 1003 -2.33 -85.96 71.73
N ILE A 1004 -2.30 -86.55 72.92
CA ILE A 1004 -3.48 -87.15 73.56
C ILE A 1004 -4.44 -86.02 73.98
N LEU A 1005 -5.72 -86.14 73.62
CA LEU A 1005 -6.82 -85.21 73.95
C LEU A 1005 -7.80 -85.78 74.97
N GLY A 1006 -7.81 -87.10 75.20
CA GLY A 1006 -8.66 -87.77 76.19
C GLY A 1006 -8.49 -89.29 76.16
N TYR A 1007 -9.33 -90.01 76.90
CA TYR A 1007 -9.32 -91.49 76.96
C TYR A 1007 -10.75 -92.06 76.94
N ARG A 1008 -10.92 -93.25 76.36
CA ARG A 1008 -12.20 -94.01 76.31
C ARG A 1008 -11.99 -95.47 76.72
N VAL A 1009 -13.05 -96.28 76.74
CA VAL A 1009 -13.03 -97.64 77.31
C VAL A 1009 -13.23 -98.75 76.27
N GLU A 1010 -12.69 -99.95 76.52
CA GLU A 1010 -12.73 -101.15 75.67
C GLU A 1010 -13.74 -102.20 76.20
N ASP A 1011 -14.59 -102.80 75.33
CA ASP A 1011 -15.70 -103.69 75.75
C ASP A 1011 -16.27 -104.58 74.60
N PRO A 1012 -16.53 -105.89 74.82
CA PRO A 1012 -17.39 -106.72 73.97
C PRO A 1012 -18.59 -107.35 74.73
N GLN A 1013 -19.79 -106.81 74.48
CA GLN A 1013 -21.12 -107.22 75.03
C GLN A 1013 -21.33 -107.11 76.56
N VAL A 1014 -22.04 -106.07 76.98
CA VAL A 1014 -23.39 -106.14 77.62
C VAL A 1014 -24.09 -104.77 77.45
N GLU A 1015 -25.41 -104.77 77.64
CA GLU A 1015 -26.38 -103.76 77.22
C GLU A 1015 -26.74 -102.72 78.32
N ILE A 1016 -27.41 -101.65 77.91
CA ILE A 1016 -28.24 -100.70 78.70
C ILE A 1016 -27.54 -99.50 79.41
N GLN A 1017 -27.89 -98.31 78.91
CA GLN A 1017 -28.47 -97.10 79.58
C GLN A 1017 -28.36 -96.99 81.13
N SER A 1018 -28.41 -95.82 81.78
CA SER A 1018 -28.87 -94.48 81.38
C SER A 1018 -28.52 -93.47 82.48
N SER A 1019 -28.56 -92.16 82.16
CA SER A 1019 -29.12 -91.11 83.05
C SER A 1019 -28.36 -90.77 84.36
N THR A 1020 -28.40 -89.57 84.95
CA THR A 1020 -28.97 -88.26 84.56
C THR A 1020 -28.50 -87.21 85.58
N SER A 1021 -28.30 -85.96 85.13
CA SER A 1021 -28.60 -84.73 85.90
C SER A 1021 -27.78 -84.53 87.20
N SER A 1022 -27.73 -83.41 87.93
CA SER A 1022 -28.19 -82.00 87.91
C SER A 1022 -27.56 -81.37 89.19
N SER A 1023 -27.37 -80.07 89.43
CA SER A 1023 -27.77 -78.86 88.72
C SER A 1023 -26.94 -77.67 89.25
N SER A 1024 -26.63 -76.74 88.34
CA SER A 1024 -26.81 -75.29 88.48
C SER A 1024 -27.30 -74.68 89.81
N VAL A 1025 -26.63 -73.61 90.26
CA VAL A 1025 -27.27 -72.42 90.88
C VAL A 1025 -26.53 -71.14 90.43
N LYS A 1026 -27.27 -70.05 90.13
CA LYS A 1026 -26.79 -68.68 89.78
C LYS A 1026 -26.86 -67.73 91.01
N ALA A 1027 -26.05 -66.65 91.04
CA ALA A 1027 -26.25 -65.34 91.74
C ALA A 1027 -25.09 -64.35 91.39
N VAL A 1028 -25.00 -63.05 91.79
CA VAL A 1028 -25.89 -61.84 91.84
C VAL A 1028 -25.28 -60.79 92.82
N GLU A 1029 -25.18 -59.44 92.64
CA GLU A 1029 -25.68 -58.43 91.67
C GLU A 1029 -24.67 -57.23 91.43
N GLU A 1030 -24.82 -56.48 90.33
CA GLU A 1030 -24.73 -55.00 90.08
C GLU A 1030 -23.74 -53.96 90.73
N VAL A 1031 -23.04 -53.17 89.88
CA VAL A 1031 -23.16 -51.70 89.54
C VAL A 1031 -23.26 -50.66 90.72
N PRO A 1032 -22.52 -49.50 90.78
CA PRO A 1032 -22.60 -48.37 89.81
C PRO A 1032 -21.33 -47.49 89.54
N ALA A 1033 -21.51 -46.48 88.67
CA ALA A 1033 -20.48 -45.58 88.12
C ALA A 1033 -20.45 -44.15 88.72
N VAL A 1034 -19.38 -43.37 88.46
CA VAL A 1034 -19.30 -41.91 88.70
C VAL A 1034 -18.55 -41.20 87.56
N LYS A 1035 -19.04 -40.01 87.14
CA LYS A 1035 -18.38 -39.06 86.21
C LYS A 1035 -17.81 -37.85 86.97
N ALA A 1036 -16.73 -37.24 86.46
CA ALA A 1036 -16.37 -35.82 86.66
C ALA A 1036 -15.24 -35.40 85.67
N SER A 1037 -14.90 -34.13 85.39
CA SER A 1037 -15.66 -32.89 85.19
C SER A 1037 -14.71 -31.74 84.78
N VAL A 1038 -15.01 -31.05 83.66
CA VAL A 1038 -14.84 -29.59 83.37
C VAL A 1038 -13.48 -28.85 83.52
N LEU A 1039 -13.25 -27.97 82.52
CA LEU A 1039 -12.27 -26.89 82.24
C LEU A 1039 -11.96 -25.87 83.39
N PRO A 1040 -10.97 -24.97 83.21
CA PRO A 1040 -11.15 -23.64 82.58
C PRO A 1040 -10.14 -23.37 81.43
N GLU A 1041 -10.28 -22.49 80.41
CA GLU A 1041 -11.04 -21.24 80.14
C GLU A 1041 -10.39 -19.90 80.58
N THR A 1042 -9.92 -19.10 79.59
CA THR A 1042 -9.78 -17.61 79.45
C THR A 1042 -9.02 -17.37 78.11
N GLY A 1043 -9.29 -16.43 77.19
CA GLY A 1043 -9.94 -15.09 77.23
C GLY A 1043 -8.86 -13.98 77.15
N GLU A 1044 -8.93 -12.86 76.41
CA GLU A 1044 -9.87 -12.38 75.37
C GLU A 1044 -9.21 -11.22 74.54
N ASN A 1045 -9.94 -10.57 73.62
CA ASN A 1045 -9.44 -9.61 72.61
C ASN A 1045 -9.26 -8.13 73.08
N SER A 1046 -8.61 -7.31 72.24
CA SER A 1046 -8.76 -5.82 72.02
C SER A 1046 -7.50 -4.95 72.33
N SER A 1047 -7.32 -3.70 71.85
CA SER A 1047 -7.66 -2.97 70.59
C SER A 1047 -7.18 -1.49 70.69
N ILE A 1048 -6.70 -0.86 69.60
CA ILE A 1048 -6.61 0.61 69.30
C ILE A 1048 -5.94 1.59 70.32
N LEU A 1049 -4.90 2.35 69.87
CA LEU A 1049 -4.71 3.84 69.97
C LEU A 1049 -3.30 4.25 69.40
N THR A 1050 -3.12 4.63 68.12
CA THR A 1050 -3.13 5.98 67.48
C THR A 1050 -2.09 7.05 67.90
N ILE A 1051 -1.61 7.83 66.88
CA ILE A 1051 -1.24 9.28 66.90
C ILE A 1051 0.15 9.59 67.52
N LEU A 1052 1.05 10.47 67.02
CA LEU A 1052 1.12 11.60 66.02
C LEU A 1052 2.59 11.63 65.48
N LEU A 1053 3.04 12.22 64.35
CA LEU A 1053 3.14 13.64 63.91
C LEU A 1053 4.15 13.65 62.71
N GLY A 1054 4.11 14.42 61.62
CA GLY A 1054 3.09 15.30 61.03
C GLY A 1054 3.65 16.15 59.87
N CYS A 1055 2.79 16.52 58.89
CA CYS A 1055 2.90 17.68 57.95
C CYS A 1055 4.06 17.68 56.89
N LEU A 1056 3.97 18.30 55.70
CA LEU A 1056 3.27 19.54 55.28
C LEU A 1056 2.76 19.51 53.80
N MET A 1057 1.58 20.14 53.57
CA MET A 1057 1.19 21.00 52.43
C MET A 1057 1.06 20.39 50.99
N THR A 1058 -0.13 20.29 50.33
CA THR A 1058 -1.12 21.31 49.85
C THR A 1058 -0.65 22.14 48.62
N LEU A 1059 -1.45 22.54 47.62
CA LEU A 1059 -2.90 22.45 47.30
C LEU A 1059 -3.13 22.86 45.80
N TRP A 1060 -4.16 22.31 45.14
CA TRP A 1060 -4.95 22.84 43.99
C TRP A 1060 -4.24 23.27 42.67
N GLY A 1061 -4.88 23.23 41.48
CA GLY A 1061 -6.18 22.66 41.09
C GLY A 1061 -6.79 23.26 39.79
N LEU A 1062 -7.47 22.41 39.00
CA LEU A 1062 -8.72 22.65 38.21
C LEU A 1062 -8.86 23.69 37.05
N ILE A 1063 -9.88 23.39 36.19
CA ILE A 1063 -10.60 24.22 35.17
C ILE A 1063 -9.86 24.44 33.82
N GLU A 1064 -10.44 24.35 32.60
CA GLU A 1064 -11.65 23.70 31.99
C GLU A 1064 -11.33 23.52 30.45
N VAL A 1065 -11.69 22.47 29.67
CA VAL A 1065 -12.97 21.82 29.26
C VAL A 1065 -13.61 22.35 27.95
N ARG A 1066 -13.81 21.42 26.97
CA ARG A 1066 -14.78 21.44 25.82
C ARG A 1066 -14.55 22.50 24.70
N ARG A 1067 -15.08 22.38 23.46
CA ARG A 1067 -16.05 21.44 22.81
C ARG A 1067 -15.96 21.58 21.26
N ASN A 1068 -16.17 20.52 20.47
CA ASN A 1068 -17.40 20.35 19.64
C ASN A 1068 -17.33 19.17 18.63
N LYS A 1069 -18.52 18.71 18.21
CA LYS A 1069 -18.75 17.73 17.14
C LYS A 1069 -19.01 18.43 15.79
N ALA A 1070 -19.03 17.60 14.74
CA ALA A 1070 -19.71 17.77 13.44
C ALA A 1070 -18.94 18.43 12.29
N LYS A 1071 -18.25 17.60 11.50
CA LYS A 1071 -18.79 17.12 10.22
C LYS A 1071 -18.27 15.72 9.92
#